data_AF-A0A524NTV3-F1
#
_entry.id   AF-A0A524NTV3-F1
#
_cell.length_a   1.000
_cell.length_b   1.000
_cell.length_c   1.000
_cell.angle_alpha   90.00
_cell.angle_beta   90.00
_cell.angle_gamma   90.00
#
_symmetry.space_group_name_H-M   'P 1'
#
loop_
_entity.id
_entity.type
_entity.pdbx_description
1 polymer ?
#
loop_
_entity_poly.entity_id
_entity_poly.type
_entity_poly.pdbx_seq_one_letter_code
_entity_poly.pdbx_strand_id
1 'polypeptide(L)'
;MNYPAWYLPNLGGGLLIAIIAVLHVVISHLAVGGGLFLVLTERKAVRTNNPALLEYVRKHTWFFLLLTMVFGGMSGVGIWFIISLINPAAVSSLIHTFVFGWAIEWVFFIVEIVALLIYHYRFGKMDHKSHMALGWLYFIFAWLSLFVINGILGFMLTPGKWIESGNFWHGFLNPSFLPSLIFRTCIALIFAGVFGLVTGAWLKDADTRRKVFHQCARWMYLPLLVLVLTGIYYTRVISAESFENLFHFNRESSPFITLLIVSSVILFGAGLFTLVRTFQALQKLGALLLVVICFGWMAGFEYMREIARKPYVLYGHMYSTGIRPADMEAVNSEGFLAKAKWSKIKELSEDNLLEAGAEIFRLQCLSCHTLDGYNGVKNKTDQLTERGLVAMLTGMGKVNSYMPPFAGTQEEKRAVAAWIYYELQGKTTIPPELYRADEFPLEIPPFNPDTSEYVLLVWNDLGMHSISDNEKYFSFLPPGNTLNAQLFKRGPLPQLISSGVTMEYSVEEGFKNPSNHSMFWEYDSVIYGVDLPEGQGLLGKGVDGIMDAEGGVFAAHLIPVMPYMDNSTYNPYPIFTITAKDESTGEVLAVTKAVAPTSTEVGCRNCHEGAWAWNNVSGMSDLTAINILEAHDRFNGTTLLEDADSGHPRLCQSCHADPAVMAPGVPGVLNFSSAIHGFHANYLSGLDQDACILCHPGRVEGNTSFFRGRHNEIGLGCTECHGTLEDHALGLLASQSGMAAAQRLSRKLEPVYASSKEEIKPRMPWLMEPDCRSCHTNYSIFEDGFSGTAFNLWAPGKEALYRMRTDNHGVMCSACHGSTHAIYGAINKFGLHRDNQQPLQYQGMAGTIGTHEQCAVCHTHEMITNGHHRNMINREFPAAIVE
;
A
#
# COMPACT_ATOMS: atom_id res chain seq x y z
N MET A 1 15.05 -1.33 23.61
CA MET A 1 14.25 -2.36 24.33
C MET A 1 14.90 -2.69 25.67
N ASN A 2 14.16 -2.58 26.78
CA ASN A 2 14.69 -2.75 28.14
C ASN A 2 14.44 -4.13 28.77
N TYR A 3 13.65 -4.99 28.12
CA TYR A 3 13.16 -6.25 28.68
C TYR A 3 13.35 -7.41 27.70
N PRO A 4 13.47 -8.66 28.20
CA PRO A 4 13.51 -9.84 27.34
C PRO A 4 12.14 -10.10 26.68
N ALA A 5 12.14 -10.71 25.50
CA ALA A 5 10.92 -11.12 24.81
C ALA A 5 10.55 -12.57 25.16
N TRP A 6 9.28 -12.82 25.53
CA TRP A 6 8.77 -14.17 25.75
C TRP A 6 8.49 -14.86 24.41
N TYR A 7 9.28 -15.87 24.08
CA TYR A 7 9.23 -16.54 22.78
C TYR A 7 8.04 -17.51 22.67
N LEU A 8 7.01 -17.11 21.92
CA LEU A 8 5.78 -17.86 21.68
C LEU A 8 5.46 -17.95 20.17
N PRO A 9 6.24 -18.71 19.40
CA PRO A 9 6.27 -18.60 17.94
C PRO A 9 4.97 -18.98 17.22
N ASN A 10 4.11 -19.80 17.83
CA ASN A 10 2.86 -20.30 17.19
C ASN A 10 1.58 -19.75 17.84
N LEU A 11 1.61 -19.51 19.16
CA LEU A 11 0.44 -19.03 19.92
C LEU A 11 0.36 -17.50 19.91
N GLY A 12 1.51 -16.81 19.98
CA GLY A 12 1.60 -15.37 20.11
C GLY A 12 1.13 -14.85 21.48
N GLY A 13 1.76 -13.78 21.96
CA GLY A 13 1.35 -13.16 23.23
C GLY A 13 -0.05 -12.54 23.17
N GLY A 14 -0.37 -11.85 22.07
CA GLY A 14 -1.66 -11.17 21.90
C GLY A 14 -2.88 -12.07 22.10
N LEU A 15 -2.82 -13.33 21.63
CA LEU A 15 -3.90 -14.30 21.79
C LEU A 15 -4.11 -14.71 23.25
N LEU A 16 -3.03 -14.92 24.01
CA LEU A 16 -3.10 -15.24 25.44
C LEU A 16 -3.72 -14.09 26.25
N ILE A 17 -3.34 -12.84 25.94
CA ILE A 17 -3.97 -11.66 26.55
C ILE A 17 -5.45 -11.64 26.20
N ALA A 18 -5.82 -11.84 24.93
CA ALA A 18 -7.21 -11.81 24.50
C ALA A 18 -8.09 -12.84 25.21
N ILE A 19 -7.63 -14.10 25.30
CA ILE A 19 -8.37 -15.19 25.98
C ILE A 19 -8.63 -14.83 27.44
N ILE A 20 -7.59 -14.43 28.18
CA ILE A 20 -7.71 -14.18 29.63
C ILE A 20 -8.47 -12.88 29.89
N ALA A 21 -8.25 -11.84 29.07
CA ALA A 21 -8.97 -10.57 29.18
C ALA A 21 -10.47 -10.76 28.96
N VAL A 22 -10.88 -11.44 27.88
CA VAL A 22 -12.31 -11.69 27.62
C VAL A 22 -12.94 -12.51 28.75
N LEU A 23 -12.25 -13.55 29.23
CA LEU A 23 -12.73 -14.37 30.33
C LEU A 23 -12.95 -13.55 31.62
N HIS A 24 -11.95 -12.78 32.01
CA HIS A 24 -12.03 -11.97 33.22
C HIS A 24 -13.06 -10.85 33.10
N VAL A 25 -13.07 -10.12 31.97
CA VAL A 25 -13.88 -8.92 31.78
C VAL A 25 -15.37 -9.25 31.81
N VAL A 26 -15.81 -10.38 31.23
CA VAL A 26 -17.22 -10.81 31.35
C VAL A 26 -17.63 -11.02 32.80
N ILE A 27 -16.74 -11.62 33.61
CA ILE A 27 -17.01 -11.94 35.01
C ILE A 27 -16.90 -10.70 35.91
N SER A 28 -15.97 -9.79 35.64
CA SER A 28 -15.87 -8.53 36.39
C SER A 28 -17.06 -7.61 36.12
N HIS A 29 -17.56 -7.56 34.87
CA HIS A 29 -18.79 -6.82 34.55
C HIS A 29 -20.01 -7.44 35.24
N LEU A 30 -20.07 -8.77 35.36
CA LEU A 30 -21.05 -9.43 36.19
C LEU A 30 -20.91 -9.04 37.67
N ALA A 31 -19.70 -8.97 38.23
CA ALA A 31 -19.49 -8.56 39.62
C ALA A 31 -20.10 -7.18 39.88
N VAL A 32 -19.80 -6.20 39.02
CA VAL A 32 -20.31 -4.82 39.15
C VAL A 32 -21.83 -4.77 39.01
N GLY A 33 -22.38 -5.24 37.89
CA GLY A 33 -23.82 -5.15 37.64
C GLY A 33 -24.64 -6.07 38.52
N GLY A 34 -24.11 -7.26 38.81
CA GLY A 34 -24.73 -8.27 39.65
C GLY A 34 -24.83 -7.85 41.11
N GLY A 35 -23.87 -7.05 41.60
CA GLY A 35 -23.98 -6.38 42.90
C GLY A 35 -25.24 -5.52 43.01
N LEU A 36 -25.48 -4.65 42.03
CA LEU A 36 -26.70 -3.84 42.00
C LEU A 36 -27.94 -4.72 41.83
N PHE A 37 -27.85 -5.77 41.01
CA PHE A 37 -28.94 -6.71 40.78
C PHE A 37 -29.37 -7.40 42.08
N LEU A 38 -28.43 -7.89 42.90
CA LEU A 38 -28.70 -8.50 44.20
C LEU A 38 -29.47 -7.55 45.12
N VAL A 39 -28.92 -6.35 45.31
CA VAL A 39 -29.46 -5.31 46.20
C VAL A 39 -30.87 -4.89 45.79
N LEU A 40 -31.08 -4.59 44.51
CA LEU A 40 -32.39 -4.15 44.02
C LEU A 40 -33.42 -5.28 44.02
N THR A 41 -32.99 -6.52 43.76
CA THR A 41 -33.88 -7.68 43.81
C THR A 41 -34.29 -8.01 45.24
N GLU A 42 -33.36 -7.97 46.20
CA GLU A 42 -33.67 -8.13 47.61
C GLU A 42 -34.63 -7.02 48.09
N ARG A 43 -34.33 -5.76 47.77
CA ARG A 43 -35.18 -4.62 48.13
C ARG A 43 -36.59 -4.79 47.61
N LYS A 44 -36.73 -5.26 46.37
CA LYS A 44 -38.03 -5.57 45.76
C LYS A 44 -38.71 -6.73 46.48
N ALA A 45 -37.99 -7.80 46.82
CA ALA A 45 -38.54 -8.95 47.55
C ALA A 45 -39.08 -8.54 48.92
N VAL A 46 -38.34 -7.75 49.69
CA VAL A 46 -38.76 -7.23 51.00
C VAL A 46 -39.95 -6.29 50.86
N ARG A 47 -39.90 -5.31 49.93
CA ARG A 47 -40.98 -4.34 49.75
C ARG A 47 -42.29 -4.96 49.26
N THR A 48 -42.21 -6.04 48.50
CA THR A 48 -43.40 -6.76 47.97
C THR A 48 -43.79 -7.96 48.83
N ASN A 49 -43.12 -8.16 49.98
CA ASN A 49 -43.30 -9.30 50.87
C ASN A 49 -43.32 -10.66 50.13
N ASN A 50 -42.34 -10.86 49.22
CA ASN A 50 -42.28 -12.02 48.33
C ASN A 50 -41.17 -13.00 48.77
N PRO A 51 -41.51 -14.06 49.54
CA PRO A 51 -40.52 -15.00 50.07
C PRO A 51 -39.83 -15.82 48.98
N ALA A 52 -40.53 -16.13 47.87
CA ALA A 52 -39.95 -16.87 46.76
C ALA A 52 -38.86 -16.07 46.04
N LEU A 53 -39.05 -14.76 45.90
CA LEU A 53 -38.03 -13.87 45.32
C LEU A 53 -36.84 -13.68 46.28
N LEU A 54 -37.09 -13.62 47.59
CA LEU A 54 -36.02 -13.53 48.59
C LEU A 54 -35.15 -14.81 48.60
N GLU A 55 -35.78 -15.97 48.50
CA GLU A 55 -35.09 -17.26 48.39
C GLU A 55 -34.31 -17.39 47.07
N TYR A 56 -34.84 -16.84 45.96
CA TYR A 56 -34.09 -16.73 44.71
C TYR A 56 -32.82 -15.89 44.90
N VAL A 57 -32.91 -14.71 45.51
CA VAL A 57 -31.74 -13.86 45.78
C VAL A 57 -30.72 -14.62 46.60
N ARG A 58 -31.13 -15.28 47.69
CA ARG A 58 -30.22 -16.07 48.54
C ARG A 58 -29.44 -17.13 47.75
N LYS A 59 -30.11 -17.87 46.87
CA LYS A 59 -29.48 -18.88 46.00
C LYS A 59 -28.60 -18.26 44.92
N HIS A 60 -29.05 -17.16 44.33
CA HIS A 60 -28.28 -16.41 43.33
C HIS A 60 -26.99 -15.85 43.93
N THR A 61 -27.01 -15.37 45.19
CA THR A 61 -25.83 -14.90 45.90
C THR A 61 -24.73 -15.96 46.01
N TRP A 62 -25.08 -17.24 46.18
CA TRP A 62 -24.08 -18.32 46.20
C TRP A 62 -23.39 -18.51 44.85
N PHE A 63 -24.20 -18.58 43.77
CA PHE A 63 -23.68 -18.64 42.40
C PHE A 63 -22.80 -17.43 42.09
N PHE A 64 -23.29 -16.24 42.45
CA PHE A 64 -22.60 -14.97 42.25
C PHE A 64 -21.25 -14.97 42.97
N LEU A 65 -21.21 -15.31 44.26
CA LEU A 65 -19.97 -15.40 45.05
C LEU A 65 -18.94 -16.34 44.43
N LEU A 66 -19.33 -17.57 44.07
CA LEU A 66 -18.38 -18.51 43.47
C LEU A 66 -17.81 -18.00 42.15
N LEU A 67 -18.64 -17.41 41.30
CA LEU A 67 -18.22 -16.95 39.99
C LEU A 67 -17.37 -15.67 40.06
N THR A 68 -17.80 -14.67 40.83
CA THR A 68 -17.14 -13.35 40.84
C THR A 68 -15.95 -13.30 41.79
N MET A 69 -16.06 -13.88 42.99
CA MET A 69 -14.95 -13.86 43.95
C MET A 69 -13.87 -14.89 43.62
N VAL A 70 -14.25 -16.15 43.38
CA VAL A 70 -13.25 -17.23 43.19
C VAL A 70 -12.70 -17.17 41.77
N PHE A 71 -13.54 -17.36 40.76
CA PHE A 71 -13.07 -17.36 39.37
C PHE A 71 -12.68 -15.95 38.89
N GLY A 72 -13.46 -14.92 39.22
CA GLY A 72 -13.11 -13.53 38.90
C GLY A 72 -11.82 -13.06 39.58
N GLY A 73 -11.62 -13.36 40.86
CA GLY A 73 -10.38 -13.04 41.57
C GLY A 73 -9.15 -13.76 40.98
N MET A 74 -9.25 -15.06 40.70
CA MET A 74 -8.16 -15.82 40.08
C MET A 74 -7.81 -15.34 38.67
N SER A 75 -8.82 -15.07 37.84
CA SER A 75 -8.61 -14.57 36.48
C SER A 75 -8.03 -13.14 36.47
N GLY A 76 -8.35 -12.31 37.46
CA GLY A 76 -7.77 -10.97 37.61
C GLY A 76 -6.27 -11.02 37.92
N VAL A 77 -5.85 -11.92 38.82
CA VAL A 77 -4.42 -12.19 39.05
C VAL A 77 -3.75 -12.74 37.79
N GLY A 78 -4.44 -13.63 37.06
CA GLY A 78 -3.97 -14.18 35.79
C GLY A 78 -3.64 -13.13 34.73
N ILE A 79 -4.46 -12.07 34.62
CA ILE A 79 -4.18 -10.94 33.72
C ILE A 79 -2.83 -10.31 34.04
N TRP A 80 -2.58 -9.99 35.31
CA TRP A 80 -1.36 -9.30 35.74
C TRP A 80 -0.09 -10.04 35.35
N PHE A 81 -0.05 -11.37 35.52
CA PHE A 81 1.08 -12.19 35.09
C PHE A 81 1.28 -12.12 33.57
N ILE A 82 0.20 -12.30 32.81
CA ILE A 82 0.27 -12.46 31.36
C ILE A 82 0.62 -11.13 30.66
N ILE A 83 0.01 -10.01 31.08
CA ILE A 83 0.36 -8.70 30.51
C ILE A 83 1.80 -8.31 30.83
N SER A 84 2.31 -8.68 32.02
CA SER A 84 3.69 -8.38 32.44
C SER A 84 4.73 -9.18 31.66
N LEU A 85 4.40 -10.43 31.28
CA LEU A 85 5.30 -11.26 30.47
C LEU A 85 5.32 -10.83 29.00
N ILE A 86 4.18 -10.39 28.46
CA ILE A 86 4.05 -10.12 27.02
C ILE A 86 4.42 -8.67 26.68
N ASN A 87 4.02 -7.70 27.51
CA ASN A 87 4.29 -6.28 27.28
C ASN A 87 4.89 -5.59 28.53
N PRO A 88 6.05 -6.06 29.04
CA PRO A 88 6.65 -5.56 30.28
C PRO A 88 6.92 -4.05 30.27
N ALA A 89 7.30 -3.48 29.12
CA ALA A 89 7.58 -2.05 28.99
C ALA A 89 6.32 -1.20 29.19
N ALA A 90 5.20 -1.61 28.58
CA ALA A 90 3.92 -0.92 28.72
C ALA A 90 3.39 -1.04 30.16
N VAL A 91 3.46 -2.23 30.74
CA VAL A 91 3.04 -2.47 32.14
C VAL A 91 3.88 -1.64 33.10
N SER A 92 5.19 -1.59 32.91
CA SER A 92 6.09 -0.75 33.71
C SER A 92 5.70 0.73 33.63
N SER A 93 5.42 1.26 32.42
CA SER A 93 4.94 2.64 32.24
C SER A 93 3.61 2.90 32.96
N LEU A 94 2.67 1.97 32.87
CA LEU A 94 1.39 2.08 33.58
C LEU A 94 1.55 2.05 35.09
N ILE A 95 2.47 1.24 35.63
CA ILE A 95 2.76 1.19 37.08
C ILE A 95 3.36 2.53 37.54
N HIS A 96 4.39 3.04 36.86
CA HIS A 96 5.01 4.31 37.25
C HIS A 96 4.03 5.49 37.20
N THR A 97 3.02 5.40 36.33
CA THR A 97 1.99 6.43 36.20
C THR A 97 0.85 6.26 37.21
N PHE A 98 0.38 5.03 37.44
CA PHE A 98 -0.88 4.76 38.13
C PHE A 98 -0.76 3.81 39.32
N VAL A 99 0.43 3.59 39.91
CA VAL A 99 0.62 2.67 41.05
C VAL A 99 -0.41 2.89 42.17
N PHE A 100 -0.71 4.15 42.50
CA PHE A 100 -1.71 4.46 43.52
C PHE A 100 -3.15 4.25 43.05
N GLY A 101 -3.44 4.42 41.75
CA GLY A 101 -4.73 4.03 41.17
C GLY A 101 -4.96 2.53 41.32
N TRP A 102 -3.99 1.72 40.92
CA TRP A 102 -4.04 0.26 41.13
C TRP A 102 -4.19 -0.10 42.61
N ALA A 103 -3.41 0.50 43.51
CA ALA A 103 -3.54 0.24 44.94
C ALA A 103 -4.95 0.56 45.48
N ILE A 104 -5.57 1.66 45.01
CA ILE A 104 -6.95 2.03 45.36
C ILE A 104 -7.95 0.98 44.87
N GLU A 105 -7.81 0.51 43.62
CA GLU A 105 -8.65 -0.57 43.08
C GLU A 105 -8.57 -1.83 43.96
N TRP A 106 -7.38 -2.25 44.38
CA TRP A 106 -7.20 -3.41 45.25
C TRP A 106 -7.86 -3.23 46.62
N VAL A 107 -7.83 -2.02 47.19
CA VAL A 107 -8.56 -1.72 48.43
C VAL A 107 -10.07 -1.87 48.22
N PHE A 108 -10.61 -1.33 47.13
CA PHE A 108 -12.03 -1.47 46.81
C PHE A 108 -12.42 -2.93 46.60
N PHE A 109 -11.59 -3.72 45.92
CA PHE A 109 -11.80 -5.15 45.73
C PHE A 109 -11.81 -5.93 47.06
N ILE A 110 -10.93 -5.61 48.02
CA ILE A 110 -10.95 -6.23 49.35
C ILE A 110 -12.26 -5.90 50.09
N VAL A 111 -12.68 -4.63 50.07
CA VAL A 111 -13.93 -4.21 50.72
C VAL A 111 -15.14 -4.89 50.06
N GLU A 112 -15.13 -5.00 48.74
CA GLU A 112 -16.13 -5.73 47.96
C GLU A 112 -16.22 -7.20 48.42
N ILE A 113 -15.09 -7.92 48.47
CA ILE A 113 -15.06 -9.33 48.90
C ILE A 113 -15.62 -9.48 50.32
N VAL A 114 -15.16 -8.65 51.26
CA VAL A 114 -15.60 -8.71 52.65
C VAL A 114 -17.10 -8.45 52.74
N ALA A 115 -17.60 -7.43 52.05
CA ALA A 115 -19.02 -7.12 52.00
C ALA A 115 -19.83 -8.30 51.43
N LEU A 116 -19.37 -8.95 50.35
CA LEU A 116 -20.06 -10.09 49.73
C LEU A 116 -20.09 -11.32 50.63
N LEU A 117 -18.98 -11.63 51.30
CA LEU A 117 -18.91 -12.77 52.23
C LEU A 117 -19.87 -12.56 53.39
N ILE A 118 -19.88 -11.38 54.00
CA ILE A 118 -20.81 -11.07 55.09
C ILE A 118 -22.26 -11.10 54.59
N TYR A 119 -22.54 -10.50 53.43
CA TYR A 119 -23.84 -10.53 52.79
C TYR A 119 -24.33 -11.98 52.56
N HIS A 120 -23.47 -12.86 52.05
CA HIS A 120 -23.84 -14.26 51.84
C HIS A 120 -24.07 -15.02 53.17
N TYR A 121 -23.10 -15.00 54.09
CA TYR A 121 -23.16 -15.84 55.30
C TYR A 121 -24.13 -15.32 56.38
N ARG A 122 -24.48 -14.04 56.34
CA ARG A 122 -25.45 -13.42 57.25
C ARG A 122 -26.84 -13.25 56.63
N PHE A 123 -27.08 -13.79 55.45
CA PHE A 123 -28.40 -13.79 54.81
C PHE A 123 -29.44 -14.46 55.73
N GLY A 124 -30.46 -13.71 56.14
CA GLY A 124 -31.49 -14.17 57.09
C GLY A 124 -31.06 -14.24 58.56
N LYS A 125 -29.80 -13.91 58.88
CA LYS A 125 -29.23 -13.86 60.26
C LYS A 125 -28.89 -12.43 60.71
N MET A 126 -29.24 -11.43 59.91
CA MET A 126 -29.01 -10.00 60.12
C MET A 126 -30.31 -9.26 59.79
N ASP A 127 -30.55 -8.13 60.45
CA ASP A 127 -31.72 -7.31 60.13
C ASP A 127 -31.66 -6.78 58.68
N HIS A 128 -32.82 -6.54 58.08
CA HIS A 128 -32.90 -6.16 56.68
C HIS A 128 -32.19 -4.84 56.35
N LYS A 129 -32.14 -3.87 57.28
CA LYS A 129 -31.49 -2.57 57.01
C LYS A 129 -29.99 -2.75 56.91
N SER A 130 -29.38 -3.46 57.86
CA SER A 130 -27.94 -3.73 57.86
C SER A 130 -27.53 -4.62 56.69
N HIS A 131 -28.32 -5.66 56.37
CA HIS A 131 -28.05 -6.54 55.24
C HIS A 131 -28.11 -5.80 53.89
N MET A 132 -29.11 -4.92 53.72
CA MET A 132 -29.22 -4.06 52.54
C MET A 132 -28.06 -3.06 52.44
N ALA A 133 -27.61 -2.50 53.56
CA ALA A 133 -26.46 -1.60 53.61
C ALA A 133 -25.17 -2.30 53.14
N LEU A 134 -24.94 -3.55 53.56
CA LEU A 134 -23.82 -4.37 53.09
C LEU A 134 -23.88 -4.60 51.57
N GLY A 135 -25.06 -4.91 51.04
CA GLY A 135 -25.22 -5.06 49.59
C GLY A 135 -24.93 -3.76 48.83
N TRP A 136 -25.36 -2.60 49.33
CA TRP A 136 -25.01 -1.32 48.73
C TRP A 136 -23.52 -1.01 48.80
N LEU A 137 -22.87 -1.33 49.93
CA LEU A 137 -21.42 -1.22 50.05
C LEU A 137 -20.72 -2.07 48.97
N TYR A 138 -21.11 -3.34 48.82
CA TYR A 138 -20.59 -4.19 47.76
C TYR A 138 -20.70 -3.50 46.38
N PHE A 139 -21.90 -3.07 45.99
CA PHE A 139 -22.11 -2.46 44.68
C PHE A 139 -21.27 -1.19 44.47
N ILE A 140 -21.24 -0.30 45.47
CA ILE A 140 -20.49 0.96 45.39
C ILE A 140 -19.00 0.67 45.18
N PHE A 141 -18.42 -0.24 45.96
CA PHE A 141 -17.00 -0.58 45.85
C PHE A 141 -16.67 -1.36 44.57
N ALA A 142 -17.57 -2.23 44.10
CA ALA A 142 -17.42 -2.88 42.80
C ALA A 142 -17.44 -1.87 41.65
N TRP A 143 -18.38 -0.92 41.67
CA TRP A 143 -18.45 0.15 40.68
C TRP A 143 -17.26 1.12 40.76
N LEU A 144 -16.77 1.42 41.97
CA LEU A 144 -15.55 2.21 42.14
C LEU A 144 -14.30 1.49 41.62
N SER A 145 -14.25 0.16 41.71
CA SER A 145 -13.20 -0.62 41.05
C SER A 145 -13.27 -0.45 39.54
N LEU A 146 -14.47 -0.56 38.93
CA LEU A 146 -14.69 -0.26 37.52
C LEU A 146 -14.28 1.18 37.15
N PHE A 147 -14.61 2.17 37.99
CA PHE A 147 -14.25 3.57 37.80
C PHE A 147 -12.73 3.76 37.69
N VAL A 148 -11.98 3.12 38.58
CA VAL A 148 -10.52 3.24 38.62
C VAL A 148 -9.87 2.53 37.44
N ILE A 149 -10.21 1.26 37.20
CA ILE A 149 -9.62 0.50 36.09
C ILE A 149 -9.96 1.10 34.72
N ASN A 150 -11.16 1.67 34.57
CA ASN A 150 -11.57 2.35 33.36
C ASN A 150 -10.66 3.52 33.02
N GLY A 151 -10.21 4.30 34.01
CA GLY A 151 -9.28 5.40 33.76
C GLY A 151 -7.95 4.94 33.20
N ILE A 152 -7.42 3.84 33.73
CA ILE A 152 -6.15 3.25 33.28
C ILE A 152 -6.30 2.62 31.88
N LEU A 153 -7.42 1.95 31.60
CA LEU A 153 -7.67 1.35 30.28
C LEU A 153 -7.96 2.39 29.20
N GLY A 154 -8.72 3.44 29.52
CA GLY A 154 -8.99 4.57 28.64
C GLY A 154 -7.73 5.34 28.31
N PHE A 155 -6.81 5.46 29.27
CA PHE A 155 -5.50 6.07 29.07
C PHE A 155 -4.72 5.40 27.94
N MET A 156 -4.71 4.06 27.85
CA MET A 156 -3.95 3.37 26.80
C MET A 156 -4.39 3.75 25.38
N LEU A 157 -5.66 4.12 25.19
CA LEU A 157 -6.23 4.52 23.90
C LEU A 157 -6.14 6.03 23.67
N THR A 158 -6.38 6.83 24.72
CA THR A 158 -6.39 8.29 24.62
C THR A 158 -5.58 8.92 25.77
N PRO A 159 -4.24 8.90 25.80
CA PRO A 159 -3.49 9.53 26.90
C PRO A 159 -3.75 11.03 27.07
N GLY A 160 -4.16 11.72 25.99
CA GLY A 160 -4.49 13.14 26.01
C GLY A 160 -3.32 14.01 26.49
N LYS A 161 -3.61 14.99 27.35
CA LYS A 161 -2.62 15.94 27.89
C LYS A 161 -1.53 15.29 28.75
N TRP A 162 -1.65 14.01 29.08
CA TRP A 162 -0.61 13.30 29.80
C TRP A 162 0.69 13.22 29.01
N ILE A 163 0.64 13.11 27.67
CA ILE A 163 1.84 13.02 26.81
C ILE A 163 2.78 14.20 27.05
N GLU A 164 2.24 15.39 27.28
CA GLU A 164 2.99 16.62 27.54
C GLU A 164 3.34 16.80 29.02
N SER A 165 2.41 16.47 29.92
CA SER A 165 2.50 16.85 31.33
C SER A 165 3.03 15.77 32.28
N GLY A 166 2.92 14.50 31.91
CA GLY A 166 3.15 13.36 32.80
C GLY A 166 2.23 13.30 34.02
N ASN A 167 1.22 14.17 34.11
CA ASN A 167 0.40 14.34 35.31
C ASN A 167 -0.65 13.22 35.46
N PHE A 168 -0.70 12.60 36.64
CA PHE A 168 -1.66 11.52 36.97
C PHE A 168 -3.10 11.82 36.53
N TRP A 169 -3.65 12.99 36.86
CA TRP A 169 -5.05 13.32 36.60
C TRP A 169 -5.35 13.54 35.12
N HIS A 170 -4.40 14.10 34.37
CA HIS A 170 -4.54 14.23 32.91
C HIS A 170 -4.60 12.87 32.22
N GLY A 171 -3.85 11.88 32.71
CA GLY A 171 -3.90 10.51 32.20
C GLY A 171 -5.14 9.75 32.67
N PHE A 172 -5.48 9.86 33.95
CA PHE A 172 -6.60 9.16 34.56
C PHE A 172 -7.95 9.65 34.02
N LEU A 173 -8.17 10.98 33.98
CA LEU A 173 -9.35 11.62 33.40
C LEU A 173 -9.12 11.96 31.92
N ASN A 174 -8.70 10.96 31.16
CA ASN A 174 -8.46 11.08 29.73
C ASN A 174 -9.75 11.36 28.94
N PRO A 175 -9.64 11.79 27.66
CA PRO A 175 -10.81 12.10 26.84
C PRO A 175 -11.85 10.96 26.78
N SER A 176 -11.41 9.70 26.71
CA SER A 176 -12.33 8.55 26.65
C SER A 176 -12.86 8.07 28.00
N PHE A 177 -12.42 8.66 29.12
CA PHE A 177 -12.78 8.24 30.47
C PHE A 177 -14.30 8.13 30.66
N LEU A 178 -15.01 9.24 30.43
CA LEU A 178 -16.45 9.34 30.66
C LEU A 178 -17.29 8.46 29.71
N PRO A 179 -17.11 8.52 28.37
CA PRO A 179 -17.86 7.64 27.47
C PRO A 179 -17.58 6.16 27.77
N SER A 180 -16.33 5.77 28.01
CA SER A 180 -15.98 4.38 28.34
C SER A 180 -16.59 3.93 29.67
N LEU A 181 -16.60 4.79 30.70
CA LEU A 181 -17.16 4.45 32.01
C LEU A 181 -18.67 4.17 31.92
N ILE A 182 -19.42 5.03 31.23
CA ILE A 182 -20.87 4.87 31.07
C ILE A 182 -21.15 3.64 30.20
N PHE A 183 -20.39 3.47 29.12
CA PHE A 183 -20.53 2.32 28.23
C PHE A 183 -20.31 0.99 28.97
N ARG A 184 -19.19 0.86 29.71
CA ARG A 184 -18.88 -0.34 30.53
C ARG A 184 -19.88 -0.56 31.66
N THR A 185 -20.36 0.52 32.28
CA THR A 185 -21.44 0.41 33.29
C THR A 185 -22.71 -0.18 32.66
N CYS A 186 -23.11 0.26 31.46
CA CYS A 186 -24.27 -0.29 30.77
C CYS A 186 -24.08 -1.78 30.43
N ILE A 187 -22.88 -2.17 29.97
CA ILE A 187 -22.56 -3.59 29.73
C ILE A 187 -22.71 -4.41 31.02
N ALA A 188 -22.16 -3.93 32.14
CA ALA A 188 -22.28 -4.58 33.44
C ALA A 188 -23.75 -4.82 33.83
N LEU A 189 -24.62 -3.83 33.65
CA LEU A 189 -26.05 -3.96 33.92
C LEU A 189 -26.71 -5.01 33.01
N ILE A 190 -26.37 -5.02 31.72
CA ILE A 190 -26.90 -5.99 30.74
C ILE A 190 -26.48 -7.41 31.14
N PHE A 191 -25.19 -7.61 31.46
CA PHE A 191 -24.66 -8.92 31.84
C PHE A 191 -25.30 -9.41 33.14
N ALA A 192 -25.55 -8.53 34.12
CA ALA A 192 -26.28 -8.89 35.33
C ALA A 192 -27.67 -9.48 35.02
N GLY A 193 -28.38 -8.91 34.03
CA GLY A 193 -29.63 -9.46 33.52
C GLY A 193 -29.46 -10.87 32.95
N VAL A 194 -28.48 -11.07 32.07
CA VAL A 194 -28.21 -12.36 31.43
C VAL A 194 -27.84 -13.45 32.44
N PHE A 195 -26.94 -13.16 33.37
CA PHE A 195 -26.55 -14.13 34.41
C PHE A 195 -27.66 -14.37 35.44
N GLY A 196 -28.53 -13.39 35.68
CA GLY A 196 -29.78 -13.58 36.42
C GLY A 196 -30.67 -14.64 35.78
N LEU A 197 -30.79 -14.66 34.44
CA LEU A 197 -31.56 -15.68 33.71
C LEU A 197 -31.03 -17.09 33.96
N VAL A 198 -29.70 -17.26 34.07
CA VAL A 198 -29.07 -18.57 34.32
C VAL A 198 -29.63 -19.16 35.61
N THR A 199 -29.49 -18.48 36.75
CA THR A 199 -30.05 -19.04 37.99
C THR A 199 -31.59 -19.07 38.00
N GLY A 200 -32.24 -18.12 37.32
CA GLY A 200 -33.69 -18.04 37.20
C GLY A 200 -34.31 -19.21 36.45
N ALA A 201 -33.65 -19.72 35.40
CA ALA A 201 -34.18 -20.81 34.56
C ALA A 201 -34.28 -22.15 35.30
N TRP A 202 -33.55 -22.30 36.42
CA TRP A 202 -33.57 -23.49 37.28
C TRP A 202 -34.58 -23.38 38.43
N LEU A 203 -35.31 -22.27 38.55
CA LEU A 203 -36.42 -22.17 39.49
C LEU A 203 -37.55 -23.14 39.09
N LYS A 204 -38.03 -23.93 40.07
CA LYS A 204 -39.12 -24.89 39.86
C LYS A 204 -40.47 -24.19 39.70
N ASP A 205 -40.72 -23.16 40.51
CA ASP A 205 -41.96 -22.38 40.46
C ASP A 205 -42.05 -21.52 39.19
N ALA A 206 -43.08 -21.74 38.38
CA ALA A 206 -43.23 -21.11 37.07
C ALA A 206 -43.53 -19.61 37.17
N ASP A 207 -44.28 -19.18 38.18
CA ASP A 207 -44.65 -17.77 38.35
C ASP A 207 -43.49 -16.92 38.85
N THR A 208 -42.72 -17.43 39.82
CA THR A 208 -41.48 -16.79 40.28
C THR A 208 -40.46 -16.75 39.15
N ARG A 209 -40.31 -17.85 38.40
CA ARG A 209 -39.43 -17.89 37.21
C ARG A 209 -39.80 -16.81 36.21
N ARG A 210 -41.09 -16.65 35.88
CA ARG A 210 -41.56 -15.61 34.96
C ARG A 210 -41.29 -14.19 35.46
N LYS A 211 -41.46 -13.93 36.77
CA LYS A 211 -41.17 -12.63 37.39
C LYS A 211 -39.69 -12.29 37.33
N VAL A 212 -38.82 -13.28 37.59
CA VAL A 212 -37.36 -13.13 37.47
C VAL A 212 -36.96 -12.88 36.02
N PHE A 213 -37.52 -13.60 35.06
CA PHE A 213 -37.25 -13.41 33.62
C PHE A 213 -37.61 -12.01 33.14
N HIS A 214 -38.81 -11.51 33.46
CA HIS A 214 -39.20 -10.12 33.13
C HIS A 214 -38.30 -9.08 33.78
N GLN A 215 -37.84 -9.35 35.00
CA GLN A 215 -36.88 -8.48 35.65
C GLN A 215 -35.57 -8.47 34.88
N CYS A 216 -34.98 -9.63 34.60
CA CYS A 216 -33.74 -9.76 33.82
C CYS A 216 -33.83 -9.10 32.44
N ALA A 217 -34.97 -9.23 31.75
CA ALA A 217 -35.21 -8.53 30.49
C ALA A 217 -35.07 -7.01 30.62
N ARG A 218 -35.63 -6.40 31.69
CA ARG A 218 -35.47 -4.97 31.94
C ARG A 218 -34.01 -4.56 32.13
N TRP A 219 -33.20 -5.41 32.75
CA TRP A 219 -31.76 -5.17 32.91
C TRP A 219 -31.00 -5.25 31.58
N MET A 220 -31.48 -6.04 30.62
CA MET A 220 -30.91 -6.09 29.27
C MET A 220 -31.33 -4.88 28.41
N TYR A 221 -32.59 -4.47 28.45
CA TYR A 221 -33.10 -3.47 27.51
C TYR A 221 -33.05 -2.03 28.01
N LEU A 222 -33.16 -1.77 29.32
CA LEU A 222 -33.12 -0.39 29.84
C LEU A 222 -31.75 0.29 29.58
N PRO A 223 -30.59 -0.38 29.79
CA PRO A 223 -29.30 0.23 29.52
C PRO A 223 -28.96 0.33 28.03
N LEU A 224 -29.66 -0.40 27.16
CA LEU A 224 -29.32 -0.51 25.73
C LEU A 224 -29.30 0.85 25.02
N LEU A 225 -30.29 1.72 25.25
CA LEU A 225 -30.31 3.03 24.61
C LEU A 225 -29.09 3.87 25.00
N VAL A 226 -28.73 3.84 26.28
CA VAL A 226 -27.56 4.55 26.81
C VAL A 226 -26.26 3.94 26.26
N LEU A 227 -26.19 2.62 26.16
CA LEU A 227 -25.06 1.91 25.55
C LEU A 227 -24.82 2.37 24.10
N VAL A 228 -25.88 2.44 23.29
CA VAL A 228 -25.77 2.88 21.88
C VAL A 228 -25.30 4.33 21.80
N LEU A 229 -25.94 5.23 22.55
CA LEU A 229 -25.59 6.66 22.54
C LEU A 229 -24.16 6.89 23.01
N THR A 230 -23.71 6.17 24.04
CA THR A 230 -22.34 6.28 24.55
C THR A 230 -21.31 5.60 23.64
N GLY A 231 -21.68 4.55 22.92
CA GLY A 231 -20.84 3.97 21.86
C GLY A 231 -20.57 4.97 20.74
N ILE A 232 -21.60 5.69 20.27
CA ILE A 232 -21.45 6.78 19.28
C ILE A 232 -20.60 7.93 19.83
N TYR A 233 -20.76 8.27 21.11
CA TYR A 233 -19.90 9.28 21.73
C TYR A 233 -18.44 8.80 21.77
N TYR A 234 -18.21 7.51 22.07
CA TYR A 234 -16.88 6.93 22.15
C TYR A 234 -16.13 7.04 20.81
N THR A 235 -16.78 6.78 19.67
CA THR A 235 -16.15 6.87 18.34
C THR A 235 -15.76 8.29 17.93
N ARG A 236 -16.33 9.33 18.57
CA ARG A 236 -15.99 10.74 18.32
C ARG A 236 -14.81 11.26 19.14
N VAL A 237 -14.38 10.48 20.14
CA VAL A 237 -13.33 10.88 21.10
C VAL A 237 -11.97 10.29 20.73
N ILE A 238 -11.95 9.21 19.95
CA ILE A 238 -10.73 8.62 19.41
C ILE A 238 -10.20 9.47 18.24
N SER A 239 -8.90 9.33 17.93
CA SER A 239 -8.29 10.04 16.81
C SER A 239 -8.84 9.55 15.46
N ALA A 240 -8.71 10.37 14.41
CA ALA A 240 -9.03 9.96 13.05
C ALA A 240 -8.24 8.72 12.63
N GLU A 241 -6.95 8.64 13.00
CA GLU A 241 -6.11 7.48 12.73
C GLU A 241 -6.62 6.20 13.43
N SER A 242 -7.02 6.29 14.70
CA SER A 242 -7.64 5.18 15.42
C SER A 242 -8.95 4.71 14.77
N PHE A 243 -9.74 5.65 14.27
CA PHE A 243 -10.99 5.36 13.55
C PHE A 243 -10.70 4.62 12.24
N GLU A 244 -9.76 5.11 11.44
CA GLU A 244 -9.34 4.49 10.18
C GLU A 244 -8.73 3.09 10.38
N ASN A 245 -7.91 2.92 11.42
CA ASN A 245 -7.34 1.61 11.77
C ASN A 245 -8.42 0.58 12.13
N LEU A 246 -9.52 1.02 12.74
CA LEU A 246 -10.63 0.15 13.12
C LEU A 246 -11.44 -0.34 11.91
N PHE A 247 -11.75 0.55 10.97
CA PHE A 247 -12.72 0.29 9.90
C PHE A 247 -12.12 0.06 8.51
N HIS A 248 -10.92 0.56 8.23
CA HIS A 248 -10.38 0.60 6.86
C HIS A 248 -9.03 -0.10 6.70
N PHE A 249 -8.08 0.05 7.64
CA PHE A 249 -6.71 -0.43 7.41
C PHE A 249 -6.40 -1.86 7.86
N ASN A 250 -7.29 -2.48 8.64
CA ASN A 250 -7.10 -3.84 9.12
C ASN A 250 -8.27 -4.74 8.72
N ARG A 251 -8.16 -5.45 7.59
CA ARG A 251 -9.19 -6.39 7.14
C ARG A 251 -9.41 -7.55 8.13
N GLU A 252 -8.40 -7.88 8.94
CA GLU A 252 -8.53 -8.86 10.04
C GLU A 252 -9.49 -8.36 11.14
N SER A 253 -9.87 -7.07 11.17
CA SER A 253 -10.90 -6.55 12.08
C SER A 253 -12.32 -6.94 11.65
N SER A 254 -12.54 -7.22 10.36
CA SER A 254 -13.87 -7.46 9.79
C SER A 254 -14.62 -8.63 10.44
N PRO A 255 -13.99 -9.80 10.72
CA PRO A 255 -14.64 -10.88 11.45
C PRO A 255 -15.09 -10.47 12.86
N PHE A 256 -14.31 -9.64 13.56
CA PHE A 256 -14.62 -9.21 14.93
C PHE A 256 -15.68 -8.10 14.97
N ILE A 257 -15.69 -7.20 13.98
CA ILE A 257 -16.79 -6.24 13.79
C ILE A 257 -18.08 -7.01 13.49
N THR A 258 -18.03 -7.98 12.58
CA THR A 258 -19.17 -8.85 12.26
C THR A 258 -19.63 -9.61 13.50
N LEU A 259 -18.70 -10.20 14.27
CA LEU A 259 -19.00 -10.87 15.53
C LEU A 259 -19.71 -9.94 16.51
N LEU A 260 -19.23 -8.70 16.68
CA LEU A 260 -19.86 -7.73 17.58
C LEU A 260 -21.29 -7.36 17.13
N ILE A 261 -21.49 -7.10 15.84
CA ILE A 261 -22.80 -6.74 15.28
C ILE A 261 -23.77 -7.91 15.40
N VAL A 262 -23.38 -9.09 14.92
CA VAL A 262 -24.21 -10.31 14.93
C VAL A 262 -24.52 -10.72 16.36
N SER A 263 -23.53 -10.76 17.25
CA SER A 263 -23.76 -11.08 18.66
C SER A 263 -24.65 -10.04 19.34
N SER A 264 -24.60 -8.75 18.96
CA SER A 264 -25.54 -7.73 19.47
C SER A 264 -26.98 -8.04 19.05
N VAL A 265 -27.20 -8.30 17.75
CA VAL A 265 -28.53 -8.63 17.22
C VAL A 265 -29.07 -9.90 17.88
N ILE A 266 -28.25 -10.94 18.04
CA ILE A 266 -28.67 -12.18 18.68
C ILE A 266 -28.90 -11.97 20.17
N LEU A 267 -28.04 -11.23 20.89
CA LEU A 267 -28.19 -10.98 22.33
C LEU A 267 -29.52 -10.32 22.65
N PHE A 268 -29.86 -9.26 21.92
CA PHE A 268 -31.11 -8.51 22.15
C PHE A 268 -32.32 -9.15 21.48
N GLY A 269 -32.15 -9.81 20.32
CA GLY A 269 -33.22 -10.53 19.63
C GLY A 269 -33.63 -11.79 20.39
N ALA A 270 -32.67 -12.67 20.72
CA ALA A 270 -32.93 -13.83 21.57
C ALA A 270 -33.36 -13.39 22.96
N GLY A 271 -32.84 -12.29 23.52
CA GLY A 271 -33.34 -11.72 24.77
C GLY A 271 -34.87 -11.56 24.83
N LEU A 272 -35.57 -11.39 23.69
CA LEU A 272 -37.03 -11.24 23.66
C LEU A 272 -37.76 -12.53 24.04
N PHE A 273 -37.13 -13.70 23.90
CA PHE A 273 -37.74 -14.96 24.35
C PHE A 273 -38.02 -14.93 25.86
N THR A 274 -37.31 -14.09 26.61
CA THR A 274 -37.51 -13.93 28.06
C THR A 274 -38.82 -13.23 28.42
N LEU A 275 -39.44 -12.54 27.46
CA LEU A 275 -40.71 -11.84 27.62
C LEU A 275 -41.92 -12.73 27.29
N VAL A 276 -41.73 -13.82 26.53
CA VAL A 276 -42.79 -14.73 26.10
C VAL A 276 -42.81 -16.03 26.92
N ARG A 277 -43.98 -16.67 27.02
CA ARG A 277 -44.14 -17.89 27.80
C ARG A 277 -43.64 -19.10 27.02
N THR A 278 -42.56 -19.71 27.50
CA THR A 278 -41.89 -20.86 26.90
C THR A 278 -41.75 -22.01 27.90
N PHE A 279 -41.44 -23.22 27.42
CA PHE A 279 -41.18 -24.37 28.28
C PHE A 279 -39.78 -24.29 28.92
N GLN A 280 -39.62 -24.90 30.09
CA GLN A 280 -38.44 -24.68 30.94
C GLN A 280 -37.12 -25.13 30.29
N ALA A 281 -37.12 -26.19 29.48
CA ALA A 281 -35.91 -26.64 28.80
C ALA A 281 -35.40 -25.58 27.79
N LEU A 282 -36.30 -24.94 27.04
CA LEU A 282 -35.95 -23.84 26.14
C LEU A 282 -35.42 -22.62 26.91
N GLN A 283 -35.99 -22.34 28.09
CA GLN A 283 -35.51 -21.26 28.96
C GLN A 283 -34.09 -21.50 29.49
N LYS A 284 -33.77 -22.74 29.86
CA LYS A 284 -32.42 -23.13 30.29
C LYS A 284 -31.43 -23.02 29.13
N LEU A 285 -31.76 -23.59 27.97
CA LEU A 285 -30.92 -23.56 26.79
C LEU A 285 -30.69 -22.12 26.31
N GLY A 286 -31.75 -21.32 26.25
CA GLY A 286 -31.68 -19.90 25.90
C GLY A 286 -30.82 -19.09 26.87
N ALA A 287 -30.96 -19.30 28.18
CA ALA A 287 -30.14 -18.60 29.18
C ALA A 287 -28.64 -18.94 29.04
N LEU A 288 -28.29 -20.21 28.81
CA LEU A 288 -26.91 -20.63 28.58
C LEU A 288 -26.36 -20.08 27.25
N LEU A 289 -27.17 -20.09 26.19
CA LEU A 289 -26.78 -19.54 24.89
C LEU A 289 -26.48 -18.04 24.99
N LEU A 290 -27.31 -17.28 25.71
CA LEU A 290 -27.08 -15.84 25.94
C LEU A 290 -25.76 -15.57 26.66
N VAL A 291 -25.33 -16.44 27.59
CA VAL A 291 -24.00 -16.32 28.23
C VAL A 291 -22.88 -16.48 27.20
N VAL A 292 -22.97 -17.50 26.33
CA VAL A 292 -21.98 -17.71 25.26
C VAL A 292 -21.93 -16.50 24.32
N ILE A 293 -23.09 -15.93 23.99
CA ILE A 293 -23.18 -14.72 23.18
C ILE A 293 -22.53 -13.52 23.87
N CYS A 294 -22.67 -13.36 25.20
CA CYS A 294 -21.97 -12.30 25.95
C CYS A 294 -20.44 -12.42 25.83
N PHE A 295 -19.89 -13.64 25.83
CA PHE A 295 -18.46 -13.85 25.60
C PHE A 295 -18.06 -13.44 24.18
N GLY A 296 -18.82 -13.86 23.16
CA GLY A 296 -18.57 -13.44 21.77
C GLY A 296 -18.67 -11.93 21.57
N TRP A 297 -19.67 -11.29 22.18
CA TRP A 297 -19.85 -9.85 22.16
C TRP A 297 -18.67 -9.11 22.82
N MET A 298 -18.26 -9.56 24.00
CA MET A 298 -17.11 -8.99 24.71
C MET A 298 -15.79 -9.22 23.95
N ALA A 299 -15.63 -10.38 23.32
CA ALA A 299 -14.47 -10.66 22.46
C ALA A 299 -14.39 -9.70 21.28
N GLY A 300 -15.51 -9.48 20.57
CA GLY A 300 -15.59 -8.50 19.49
C GLY A 300 -15.22 -7.09 19.98
N PHE A 301 -15.77 -6.65 21.11
CA PHE A 301 -15.52 -5.32 21.67
C PHE A 301 -14.06 -5.12 22.13
N GLU A 302 -13.50 -6.04 22.92
CA GLU A 302 -12.12 -5.89 23.42
C GLU A 302 -11.09 -6.01 22.28
N TYR A 303 -11.37 -6.82 21.26
CA TYR A 303 -10.55 -6.86 20.05
C TYR A 303 -10.59 -5.52 19.30
N MET A 304 -11.78 -4.98 19.05
CA MET A 304 -11.92 -3.66 18.40
C MET A 304 -11.17 -2.55 19.17
N ARG A 305 -11.23 -2.58 20.52
CA ARG A 305 -10.46 -1.65 21.36
C ARG A 305 -8.94 -1.82 21.20
N GLU A 306 -8.46 -3.06 21.12
CA GLU A 306 -7.04 -3.36 20.86
C GLU A 306 -6.60 -2.81 19.51
N ILE A 307 -7.39 -3.00 18.46
CA ILE A 307 -7.09 -2.54 17.10
C ILE A 307 -7.09 -1.00 17.03
N ALA A 308 -8.05 -0.35 17.67
CA ALA A 308 -8.17 1.12 17.64
C ALA A 308 -6.94 1.85 18.19
N ARG A 309 -6.16 1.24 19.09
CA ARG A 309 -4.92 1.85 19.61
C ARG A 309 -3.68 1.53 18.79
N LYS A 310 -3.72 0.54 17.88
CA LYS A 310 -2.56 0.22 17.04
C LYS A 310 -2.18 1.44 16.18
N PRO A 311 -0.89 1.65 15.90
CA PRO A 311 0.25 0.73 16.12
C PRO A 311 0.79 0.74 17.56
N TYR A 312 0.18 1.52 18.45
CA TYR A 312 0.62 1.72 19.83
C TYR A 312 0.07 0.67 20.80
N VAL A 313 0.83 0.45 21.87
CA VAL A 313 0.30 -0.15 23.11
C VAL A 313 -0.14 0.96 24.08
N LEU A 314 0.55 2.11 24.06
CA LEU A 314 0.16 3.36 24.73
C LEU A 314 0.16 4.47 23.67
N TYR A 315 -1.02 4.92 23.26
CA TYR A 315 -1.19 5.78 22.07
C TYR A 315 -0.29 7.02 22.09
N GLY A 316 0.53 7.22 21.05
CA GLY A 316 1.46 8.34 20.93
C GLY A 316 2.69 8.31 21.86
N HIS A 317 2.78 7.34 22.78
CA HIS A 317 3.91 7.22 23.72
C HIS A 317 4.79 6.00 23.48
N MET A 318 4.19 4.86 23.13
CA MET A 318 4.91 3.58 22.99
C MET A 318 4.25 2.69 21.94
N TYR A 319 5.02 2.27 20.94
CA TYR A 319 4.60 1.30 19.95
C TYR A 319 4.35 -0.07 20.57
N SER A 320 3.60 -0.94 19.88
CA SER A 320 3.38 -2.31 20.33
C SER A 320 4.68 -3.13 20.47
N THR A 321 5.76 -2.70 19.82
CA THR A 321 7.11 -3.24 19.98
C THR A 321 7.79 -2.86 21.29
N GLY A 322 7.21 -1.94 22.08
CA GLY A 322 7.81 -1.38 23.29
C GLY A 322 8.78 -0.23 23.05
N ILE A 323 8.99 0.18 21.79
CA ILE A 323 9.84 1.30 21.39
C ILE A 323 9.03 2.60 21.46
N ARG A 324 9.63 3.69 21.96
CA ARG A 324 8.97 5.00 22.00
C ARG A 324 9.22 5.76 20.70
N PRO A 325 8.25 6.53 20.18
CA PRO A 325 8.47 7.38 19.01
C PRO A 325 9.68 8.31 19.14
N ALA A 326 9.92 8.84 20.35
CA ALA A 326 11.07 9.70 20.64
C ALA A 326 12.44 9.00 20.56
N ASP A 327 12.49 7.66 20.63
CA ASP A 327 13.73 6.90 20.53
C ASP A 327 14.03 6.45 19.08
N MET A 328 13.10 6.64 18.14
CA MET A 328 13.19 6.08 16.78
C MET A 328 14.40 6.62 16.00
N GLU A 329 14.66 7.93 16.09
CA GLU A 329 15.77 8.56 15.37
C GLU A 329 17.12 7.97 15.80
N ALA A 330 17.36 7.89 17.11
CA ALA A 330 18.58 7.29 17.66
C ALA A 330 18.70 5.79 17.35
N VAL A 331 17.59 5.05 17.32
CA VAL A 331 17.60 3.62 16.96
C VAL A 331 17.89 3.42 15.46
N ASN A 332 17.36 4.28 14.60
CA ASN A 332 17.57 4.20 13.16
C ASN A 332 19.00 4.62 12.75
N SER A 333 19.63 5.52 13.50
CA SER A 333 21.00 5.97 13.22
C SER A 333 22.07 5.08 13.85
N GLU A 334 21.88 4.62 15.08
CA GLU A 334 22.88 3.82 15.80
C GLU A 334 22.67 2.30 15.67
N GLY A 335 21.50 1.86 15.19
CA GLY A 335 21.12 0.46 15.05
C GLY A 335 20.33 -0.10 16.23
N PHE A 336 19.35 -0.94 15.92
CA PHE A 336 18.47 -1.58 16.89
C PHE A 336 19.22 -2.58 17.77
N LEU A 337 20.09 -3.42 17.21
CA LEU A 337 20.85 -4.44 17.94
C LEU A 337 21.78 -3.81 18.97
N ALA A 338 22.44 -2.72 18.62
CA ALA A 338 23.31 -1.95 19.52
C ALA A 338 22.52 -1.42 20.75
N LYS A 339 21.29 -0.93 20.53
CA LYS A 339 20.41 -0.41 21.59
C LYS A 339 19.60 -1.49 22.32
N ALA A 340 19.53 -2.72 21.80
CA ALA A 340 18.74 -3.80 22.37
C ALA A 340 19.49 -4.45 23.55
N LYS A 341 19.16 -4.07 24.80
CA LYS A 341 19.87 -4.57 26.00
C LYS A 341 19.94 -6.09 26.10
N TRP A 342 18.85 -6.77 25.77
CA TRP A 342 18.69 -8.24 25.89
C TRP A 342 19.02 -9.01 24.61
N SER A 343 19.62 -8.36 23.61
CA SER A 343 20.16 -9.03 22.44
C SER A 343 21.54 -9.61 22.75
N LYS A 344 21.81 -10.84 22.29
CA LYS A 344 23.16 -11.42 22.29
C LYS A 344 24.03 -10.84 21.17
N ILE A 345 23.41 -10.40 20.08
CA ILE A 345 24.06 -9.80 18.92
C ILE A 345 23.98 -8.28 19.08
N LYS A 346 25.13 -7.61 19.05
CA LYS A 346 25.22 -6.14 19.20
C LYS A 346 25.58 -5.44 17.91
N GLU A 347 26.30 -6.14 17.04
CA GLU A 347 26.81 -5.64 15.78
C GLU A 347 26.47 -6.64 14.68
N LEU A 348 26.10 -6.11 13.52
CA LEU A 348 25.79 -6.88 12.33
C LEU A 348 27.09 -7.14 11.55
N SER A 349 27.26 -8.37 11.08
CA SER A 349 28.32 -8.77 10.15
C SER A 349 27.74 -9.69 9.07
N GLU A 350 28.52 -9.93 8.01
CA GLU A 350 28.11 -10.87 6.96
C GLU A 350 27.89 -12.28 7.52
N ASP A 351 28.76 -12.73 8.44
CA ASP A 351 28.69 -14.07 9.05
C ASP A 351 27.44 -14.29 9.92
N ASN A 352 26.87 -13.22 10.47
CA ASN A 352 25.74 -13.31 11.41
C ASN A 352 24.41 -12.80 10.86
N LEU A 353 24.33 -12.47 9.57
CA LEU A 353 23.18 -11.83 8.92
C LEU A 353 21.84 -12.50 9.28
N LEU A 354 21.76 -13.83 9.15
CA LEU A 354 20.53 -14.58 9.41
C LEU A 354 20.20 -14.66 10.91
N GLU A 355 21.20 -14.83 11.77
CA GLU A 355 21.00 -14.88 13.24
C GLU A 355 20.56 -13.51 13.76
N ALA A 356 21.17 -12.43 13.26
CA ALA A 356 20.82 -11.06 13.53
C ALA A 356 19.38 -10.76 13.08
N GLY A 357 19.00 -11.17 11.86
CA GLY A 357 17.64 -11.05 11.35
C GLY A 357 16.61 -11.73 12.25
N ALA A 358 16.88 -12.97 12.66
CA ALA A 358 16.04 -13.74 13.59
C ALA A 358 15.89 -13.03 14.94
N GLU A 359 16.97 -12.49 15.49
CA GLU A 359 16.99 -11.81 16.78
C GLU A 359 16.22 -10.47 16.75
N ILE A 360 16.36 -9.69 15.67
CA ILE A 360 15.57 -8.47 15.47
C ILE A 360 14.08 -8.82 15.36
N PHE A 361 13.74 -9.82 14.55
CA PHE A 361 12.36 -10.28 14.42
C PHE A 361 11.78 -10.71 15.77
N ARG A 362 12.56 -11.46 16.56
CA ARG A 362 12.17 -11.92 17.90
C ARG A 362 11.88 -10.77 18.85
N LEU A 363 12.67 -9.71 18.80
CA LEU A 363 12.57 -8.58 19.73
C LEU A 363 11.58 -7.51 19.29
N GLN A 364 11.34 -7.35 17.99
CA GLN A 364 10.50 -6.30 17.43
C GLN A 364 9.15 -6.84 16.93
N CYS A 365 9.15 -7.91 16.15
CA CYS A 365 7.97 -8.39 15.42
C CYS A 365 7.09 -9.35 16.25
N LEU A 366 7.67 -10.22 17.08
CA LEU A 366 6.92 -11.23 17.86
C LEU A 366 5.95 -10.66 18.91
N SER A 367 6.09 -9.37 19.22
CA SER A 367 5.12 -8.64 20.06
C SER A 367 3.71 -8.66 19.46
N CYS A 368 3.62 -8.71 18.13
CA CYS A 368 2.38 -8.65 17.37
C CYS A 368 2.17 -9.89 16.48
N HIS A 369 3.25 -10.49 15.98
CA HIS A 369 3.21 -11.56 15.00
C HIS A 369 3.67 -12.90 15.56
N THR A 370 3.21 -13.97 14.93
CA THR A 370 3.77 -15.32 15.07
C THR A 370 4.65 -15.64 13.85
N LEU A 371 5.41 -16.73 13.93
CA LEU A 371 6.09 -17.26 12.75
C LEU A 371 5.07 -17.84 11.78
N ASP A 372 4.18 -18.67 12.32
CA ASP A 372 3.12 -19.37 11.63
C ASP A 372 1.84 -19.44 12.51
N GLY A 373 0.68 -19.66 11.91
CA GLY A 373 -0.61 -19.72 12.58
C GLY A 373 -1.26 -18.35 12.78
N TYR A 374 -1.73 -18.05 14.01
CA TYR A 374 -2.50 -16.84 14.29
C TYR A 374 -1.65 -15.57 14.09
N ASN A 375 -2.00 -14.76 13.08
CA ASN A 375 -1.22 -13.59 12.65
C ASN A 375 0.24 -13.93 12.26
N GLY A 376 0.44 -15.10 11.64
CA GLY A 376 1.75 -15.58 11.17
C GLY A 376 2.31 -14.74 10.02
N VAL A 377 3.62 -14.54 10.04
CA VAL A 377 4.32 -13.80 8.96
C VAL A 377 4.51 -14.67 7.72
N LYS A 378 4.61 -15.99 7.85
CA LYS A 378 4.85 -16.91 6.73
C LYS A 378 3.84 -16.73 5.58
N ASN A 379 2.54 -16.75 5.86
CA ASN A 379 1.52 -16.58 4.82
C ASN A 379 1.33 -15.13 4.34
N LYS A 380 2.07 -14.17 4.91
CA LYS A 380 2.00 -12.74 4.56
C LYS A 380 3.22 -12.29 3.75
N THR A 381 4.25 -13.13 3.63
CA THR A 381 5.53 -12.81 2.99
C THR A 381 5.97 -13.80 1.92
N ASP A 382 5.21 -14.87 1.70
CA ASP A 382 5.44 -15.90 0.69
C ASP A 382 5.36 -15.37 -0.75
N GLN A 383 4.65 -14.27 -0.97
CA GLN A 383 4.51 -13.60 -2.27
C GLN A 383 5.62 -12.59 -2.58
N LEU A 384 6.57 -12.39 -1.65
CA LEU A 384 7.61 -11.37 -1.78
C LEU A 384 8.98 -12.00 -2.00
N THR A 385 9.77 -11.34 -2.84
CA THR A 385 11.22 -11.57 -2.91
C THR A 385 11.92 -10.99 -1.68
N GLU A 386 13.21 -11.30 -1.48
CA GLU A 386 14.03 -10.63 -0.46
C GLU A 386 13.99 -9.10 -0.58
N ARG A 387 14.07 -8.57 -1.82
CA ARG A 387 13.96 -7.13 -2.08
C ARG A 387 12.56 -6.59 -1.76
N GLY A 388 11.52 -7.33 -2.11
CA GLY A 388 10.13 -7.01 -1.75
C GLY A 388 9.93 -6.93 -0.23
N LEU A 389 10.62 -7.79 0.53
CA LEU A 389 10.59 -7.76 2.01
C LEU A 389 11.29 -6.52 2.56
N VAL A 390 12.44 -6.12 2.02
CA VAL A 390 13.10 -4.86 2.39
C VAL A 390 12.19 -3.65 2.11
N ALA A 391 11.51 -3.66 0.96
CA ALA A 391 10.54 -2.62 0.59
C ALA A 391 9.34 -2.59 1.56
N MET A 392 8.79 -3.76 1.89
CA MET A 392 7.73 -3.91 2.90
C MET A 392 8.14 -3.32 4.25
N LEU A 393 9.32 -3.69 4.77
CA LEU A 393 9.86 -3.18 6.04
C LEU A 393 10.07 -1.67 6.00
N THR A 394 10.43 -1.11 4.84
CA THR A 394 10.61 0.34 4.63
C THR A 394 9.29 1.10 4.59
N GLY A 395 8.22 0.49 4.07
CA GLY A 395 6.88 1.08 4.01
C GLY A 395 6.05 0.90 5.29
N MET A 396 6.50 0.13 6.27
CA MET A 396 5.80 -0.10 7.54
C MET A 396 5.43 1.23 8.21
N GLY A 397 4.16 1.39 8.58
CA GLY A 397 3.64 2.59 9.26
C GLY A 397 3.41 3.81 8.36
N LYS A 398 3.68 3.74 7.04
CA LYS A 398 3.45 4.85 6.10
C LYS A 398 2.03 4.84 5.52
N VAL A 399 1.75 3.86 4.66
CA VAL A 399 0.42 3.66 4.04
C VAL A 399 -0.53 3.00 5.02
N ASN A 400 -0.13 1.86 5.57
CA ASN A 400 -0.86 1.19 6.63
C ASN A 400 -0.32 1.63 8.00
N SER A 401 -1.04 2.53 8.66
CA SER A 401 -0.70 3.03 10.01
C SER A 401 -0.93 2.01 11.12
N TYR A 402 -1.59 0.88 10.84
CA TYR A 402 -1.85 -0.16 11.84
C TYR A 402 -0.57 -0.83 12.36
N MET A 403 0.50 -0.87 11.54
CA MET A 403 1.80 -1.42 11.94
C MET A 403 2.77 -0.30 12.34
N PRO A 404 3.57 -0.47 13.41
CA PRO A 404 4.59 0.50 13.75
C PRO A 404 5.68 0.55 12.66
N PRO A 405 6.35 1.69 12.45
CA PRO A 405 7.52 1.75 11.59
C PRO A 405 8.60 0.76 12.06
N PHE A 406 9.34 0.18 11.12
CA PHE A 406 10.54 -0.59 11.45
C PHE A 406 11.55 0.31 12.15
N ALA A 407 12.14 -0.17 13.26
CA ALA A 407 13.18 0.55 13.97
C ALA A 407 14.52 -0.17 13.79
N GLY A 408 15.49 0.50 13.16
CA GLY A 408 16.81 -0.04 12.83
C GLY A 408 17.34 0.51 11.51
N THR A 409 18.59 0.16 11.19
CA THR A 409 19.28 0.60 9.97
C THR A 409 18.78 -0.13 8.72
N GLN A 410 19.22 0.31 7.54
CA GLN A 410 18.92 -0.40 6.28
C GLN A 410 19.53 -1.80 6.22
N GLU A 411 20.74 -1.99 6.76
CA GLU A 411 21.36 -3.31 6.83
C GLU A 411 20.62 -4.24 7.81
N GLU A 412 20.11 -3.71 8.92
CA GLU A 412 19.25 -4.48 9.84
C GLU A 412 17.92 -4.88 9.19
N LYS A 413 17.34 -4.05 8.32
CA LYS A 413 16.18 -4.45 7.50
C LYS A 413 16.54 -5.59 6.55
N ARG A 414 17.70 -5.51 5.88
CA ARG A 414 18.19 -6.58 5.00
C ARG A 414 18.39 -7.87 5.77
N ALA A 415 18.96 -7.82 6.98
CA ALA A 415 19.11 -8.99 7.84
C ALA A 415 17.76 -9.68 8.14
N VAL A 416 16.74 -8.91 8.52
CA VAL A 416 15.38 -9.46 8.77
C VAL A 416 14.76 -10.01 7.49
N ALA A 417 14.87 -9.29 6.37
CA ALA A 417 14.35 -9.73 5.08
C ALA A 417 15.02 -11.04 4.62
N ALA A 418 16.35 -11.13 4.71
CA ALA A 418 17.14 -12.32 4.39
C ALA A 418 16.73 -13.50 5.27
N TRP A 419 16.62 -13.31 6.59
CA TRP A 419 16.17 -14.39 7.48
C TRP A 419 14.73 -14.85 7.16
N ILE A 420 13.79 -13.92 6.90
CA ILE A 420 12.43 -14.30 6.49
C ILE A 420 12.48 -15.09 5.17
N TYR A 421 13.26 -14.64 4.19
CA TYR A 421 13.33 -15.23 2.87
C TYR A 421 14.01 -16.61 2.86
N TYR A 422 15.23 -16.71 3.40
CA TYR A 422 16.01 -17.94 3.35
C TYR A 422 15.58 -18.96 4.41
N GLU A 423 15.36 -18.55 5.67
CA GLU A 423 15.12 -19.49 6.78
C GLU A 423 13.63 -19.74 7.03
N LEU A 424 12.82 -18.68 7.13
CA LEU A 424 11.40 -18.85 7.45
C LEU A 424 10.59 -19.38 6.26
N GLN A 425 10.86 -18.88 5.05
CA GLN A 425 10.20 -19.32 3.83
C GLN A 425 10.91 -20.50 3.15
N GLY A 426 12.19 -20.73 3.45
CA GLY A 426 12.97 -21.78 2.78
C GLY A 426 13.24 -21.47 1.30
N LYS A 427 13.22 -20.18 0.92
CA LYS A 427 13.47 -19.77 -0.47
C LYS A 427 14.95 -19.64 -0.74
N THR A 428 15.31 -19.67 -2.01
CA THR A 428 16.66 -19.42 -2.48
C THR A 428 16.64 -18.28 -3.49
N THR A 429 17.76 -17.58 -3.60
CA THR A 429 17.95 -16.56 -4.63
C THR A 429 18.75 -17.20 -5.74
N ILE A 430 18.19 -17.22 -6.94
CA ILE A 430 18.92 -17.59 -8.14
C ILE A 430 19.58 -16.30 -8.64
N PRO A 431 20.93 -16.23 -8.69
CA PRO A 431 21.60 -15.07 -9.26
C PRO A 431 21.08 -14.85 -10.68
N PRO A 432 20.70 -13.62 -11.06
CA PRO A 432 20.27 -13.36 -12.42
C PRO A 432 21.44 -13.66 -13.36
N GLU A 433 21.21 -14.55 -14.33
CA GLU A 433 22.15 -14.74 -15.42
C GLU A 433 22.15 -13.45 -16.26
N LEU A 434 23.32 -12.83 -16.43
CA LEU A 434 23.43 -11.62 -17.22
C LEU A 434 23.11 -11.95 -18.68
N TYR A 435 22.04 -11.35 -19.21
CA TYR A 435 21.73 -11.47 -20.63
C TYR A 435 22.81 -10.77 -21.44
N ARG A 436 23.47 -11.54 -22.30
CA ARG A 436 24.41 -11.04 -23.30
C ARG A 436 23.61 -10.78 -24.57
N ALA A 437 23.51 -9.51 -24.94
CA ALA A 437 22.86 -9.11 -26.17
C ALA A 437 23.70 -9.56 -27.37
N ASP A 438 23.03 -10.09 -28.38
CA ASP A 438 23.64 -10.25 -29.70
C ASP A 438 23.81 -8.86 -30.34
N GLU A 439 24.97 -8.62 -30.94
CA GLU A 439 25.14 -7.46 -31.83
C GLU A 439 24.51 -7.78 -33.18
N PHE A 440 23.50 -6.99 -33.55
CA PHE A 440 22.84 -7.15 -34.83
C PHE A 440 23.54 -6.33 -35.92
N PRO A 441 23.57 -6.81 -37.17
CA PRO A 441 24.20 -6.10 -38.27
C PRO A 441 23.52 -4.74 -38.50
N LEU A 442 24.35 -3.72 -38.68
CA LEU A 442 23.90 -2.38 -39.02
C LEU A 442 23.92 -2.20 -40.54
N GLU A 443 22.76 -1.97 -41.14
CA GLU A 443 22.63 -1.57 -42.54
C GLU A 443 22.28 -0.09 -42.60
N ILE A 444 23.16 0.70 -43.22
CA ILE A 444 22.93 2.13 -43.48
C ILE A 444 22.38 2.28 -44.90
N PRO A 445 21.14 2.80 -45.07
CA PRO A 445 20.60 3.03 -46.41
C PRO A 445 21.45 4.04 -47.20
N PRO A 446 21.47 3.96 -48.54
CA PRO A 446 22.30 4.84 -49.35
C PRO A 446 21.80 6.29 -49.30
N PHE A 447 22.74 7.23 -49.27
CA PHE A 447 22.49 8.66 -49.45
C PHE A 447 23.70 9.28 -50.14
N ASN A 448 23.46 10.12 -51.16
CA ASN A 448 24.53 10.82 -51.86
C ASN A 448 24.27 12.33 -51.76
N PRO A 449 25.11 13.10 -51.04
CA PRO A 449 24.88 14.52 -50.81
C PRO A 449 24.90 15.35 -52.09
N ASP A 450 25.50 14.85 -53.18
CA ASP A 450 25.58 15.57 -54.46
C ASP A 450 24.36 15.32 -55.36
N THR A 451 23.67 14.19 -55.20
CA THR A 451 22.63 13.73 -56.15
C THR A 451 21.28 13.41 -55.54
N SER A 452 21.21 13.07 -54.25
CA SER A 452 19.93 12.82 -53.57
C SER A 452 19.14 14.13 -53.46
N GLU A 453 17.90 14.16 -53.94
CA GLU A 453 17.06 15.37 -53.88
C GLU A 453 16.26 15.51 -52.58
N TYR A 454 16.13 14.43 -51.80
CA TYR A 454 15.26 14.36 -50.63
C TYR A 454 16.01 13.85 -49.39
N VAL A 455 15.55 14.27 -48.22
CA VAL A 455 15.93 13.74 -46.91
C VAL A 455 14.66 13.30 -46.18
N LEU A 456 14.64 12.05 -45.72
CA LEU A 456 13.53 11.48 -44.96
C LEU A 456 13.98 11.27 -43.51
N LEU A 457 13.35 11.98 -42.58
CA LEU A 457 13.63 11.84 -41.15
C LEU A 457 12.47 11.10 -40.48
N VAL A 458 12.79 10.05 -39.72
CA VAL A 458 11.83 9.15 -39.08
C VAL A 458 12.19 8.95 -37.60
N TRP A 459 11.19 8.94 -36.72
CA TRP A 459 11.40 8.69 -35.29
C TRP A 459 10.21 7.98 -34.66
N ASN A 460 10.45 7.26 -33.57
CA ASN A 460 9.38 6.77 -32.70
C ASN A 460 8.99 7.87 -31.71
N ASP A 461 7.71 8.01 -31.38
CA ASP A 461 7.22 9.05 -30.45
C ASP A 461 7.79 8.93 -29.03
N LEU A 462 8.12 7.70 -28.61
CA LEU A 462 8.75 7.36 -27.34
C LEU A 462 10.13 6.71 -27.56
N GLY A 463 11.06 6.90 -26.61
CA GLY A 463 12.33 6.17 -26.61
C GLY A 463 12.24 4.68 -26.31
N MET A 464 11.10 4.24 -25.79
CA MET A 464 10.77 2.86 -25.47
C MET A 464 9.28 2.74 -25.20
N HIS A 465 8.62 1.80 -25.86
CA HIS A 465 7.24 1.41 -25.57
C HIS A 465 7.23 0.15 -24.71
N SER A 466 6.83 0.25 -23.44
CA SER A 466 6.68 -0.93 -22.60
C SER A 466 5.41 -1.72 -22.96
N ILE A 467 5.39 -3.02 -22.70
CA ILE A 467 4.21 -3.88 -22.93
C ILE A 467 3.97 -4.70 -21.66
N SER A 468 2.69 -4.81 -21.27
CA SER A 468 2.24 -5.80 -20.30
C SER A 468 1.90 -7.08 -21.05
N ASP A 469 2.78 -8.07 -21.02
CA ASP A 469 2.73 -9.27 -21.88
C ASP A 469 2.14 -10.51 -21.18
N ASN A 470 1.23 -10.29 -20.22
CA ASN A 470 0.50 -11.37 -19.55
C ASN A 470 -1.00 -11.05 -19.46
N GLU A 471 -1.63 -10.92 -20.64
CA GLU A 471 -3.04 -10.56 -20.79
C GLU A 471 -3.99 -11.57 -20.17
N LYS A 472 -3.56 -12.81 -19.94
CA LYS A 472 -4.32 -13.82 -19.19
C LYS A 472 -4.79 -13.33 -17.81
N TYR A 473 -4.02 -12.47 -17.14
CA TYR A 473 -4.39 -11.94 -15.82
C TYR A 473 -4.83 -10.48 -15.85
N PHE A 474 -4.07 -9.61 -16.50
CA PHE A 474 -4.42 -8.20 -16.66
C PHE A 474 -3.57 -7.55 -17.75
N SER A 475 -3.99 -6.38 -18.21
CA SER A 475 -3.19 -5.54 -19.08
C SER A 475 -3.19 -4.09 -18.61
N PHE A 476 -2.12 -3.37 -18.88
CA PHE A 476 -2.05 -1.92 -18.69
C PHE A 476 -1.35 -1.19 -19.84
N LEU A 477 -0.66 -1.89 -20.73
CA LEU A 477 -0.06 -1.27 -21.90
C LEU A 477 0.00 -2.30 -23.04
N PRO A 478 -0.86 -2.20 -24.06
CA PRO A 478 -0.83 -3.10 -25.20
C PRO A 478 0.40 -2.84 -26.07
N PRO A 479 0.76 -3.77 -26.98
CA PRO A 479 1.67 -3.47 -28.08
C PRO A 479 1.18 -2.27 -28.89
N GLY A 480 2.05 -1.29 -29.19
CA GLY A 480 1.61 -0.09 -29.91
C GLY A 480 2.63 1.04 -30.06
N ASN A 481 3.70 0.82 -30.80
CA ASN A 481 4.66 1.89 -31.16
C ASN A 481 4.05 2.89 -32.16
N THR A 482 4.49 4.15 -32.13
CA THR A 482 4.07 5.17 -33.10
C THR A 482 5.27 5.74 -33.84
N LEU A 483 5.39 5.39 -35.11
CA LEU A 483 6.41 5.94 -36.01
C LEU A 483 5.90 7.22 -36.68
N ASN A 484 6.76 8.23 -36.73
CA ASN A 484 6.50 9.52 -37.37
C ASN A 484 7.58 9.81 -38.40
N ALA A 485 7.23 10.53 -39.47
CA ALA A 485 8.16 10.87 -40.54
C ALA A 485 7.92 12.29 -41.10
N GLN A 486 9.01 12.95 -41.49
CA GLN A 486 9.00 14.17 -42.30
C GLN A 486 9.92 14.02 -43.51
N LEU A 487 9.42 14.36 -44.69
CA LEU A 487 10.17 14.38 -45.93
C LEU A 487 10.50 15.80 -46.33
N PHE A 488 11.76 16.08 -46.59
CA PHE A 488 12.24 17.37 -47.05
C PHE A 488 12.81 17.25 -48.44
N LYS A 489 12.33 18.08 -49.37
CA LYS A 489 13.03 18.33 -50.63
C LYS A 489 14.18 19.29 -50.37
N ARG A 490 15.39 18.87 -50.70
CA ARG A 490 16.62 19.65 -50.51
C ARG A 490 16.62 20.88 -51.41
N GLY A 491 17.23 21.95 -50.94
CA GLY A 491 17.35 23.20 -51.68
C GLY A 491 18.01 24.30 -50.84
N PRO A 492 18.16 25.53 -51.37
CA PRO A 492 18.66 26.65 -50.59
C PRO A 492 17.82 26.91 -49.35
N LEU A 493 16.49 26.82 -49.54
CA LEU A 493 15.48 26.74 -48.49
C LEU A 493 14.75 25.41 -48.69
N PRO A 494 15.03 24.38 -47.86
CA PRO A 494 14.40 23.08 -47.96
C PRO A 494 12.88 23.19 -47.82
N GLN A 495 12.15 22.34 -48.57
CA GLN A 495 10.70 22.32 -48.55
C GLN A 495 10.18 21.06 -47.87
N LEU A 496 9.35 21.21 -46.84
CA LEU A 496 8.60 20.10 -46.24
C LEU A 496 7.55 19.60 -47.23
N ILE A 497 7.59 18.31 -47.53
CA ILE A 497 6.65 17.62 -48.41
C ILE A 497 5.66 16.84 -47.55
N SER A 498 4.37 17.17 -47.69
CA SER A 498 3.28 16.57 -46.91
C SER A 498 2.11 16.02 -47.73
N SER A 499 2.20 16.06 -49.06
CA SER A 499 1.17 15.54 -49.97
C SER A 499 1.81 15.09 -51.29
N GLY A 500 1.11 14.27 -52.06
CA GLY A 500 1.62 13.72 -53.33
C GLY A 500 2.68 12.62 -53.13
N VAL A 501 2.82 12.10 -51.91
CA VAL A 501 3.83 11.10 -51.54
C VAL A 501 3.18 10.03 -50.67
N THR A 502 3.45 8.77 -51.00
CA THR A 502 3.11 7.62 -50.15
C THR A 502 4.31 7.23 -49.30
N MET A 503 4.08 7.03 -48.00
CA MET A 503 5.08 6.57 -47.03
C MET A 503 4.80 5.12 -46.67
N GLU A 504 5.57 4.19 -47.23
CA GLU A 504 5.51 2.77 -46.88
C GLU A 504 6.48 2.45 -45.75
N TYR A 505 6.07 1.60 -44.81
CA TYR A 505 6.93 1.09 -43.75
C TYR A 505 6.87 -0.44 -43.69
N SER A 506 7.98 -1.06 -43.31
CA SER A 506 8.11 -2.51 -43.15
C SER A 506 9.12 -2.86 -42.07
N VAL A 507 8.79 -3.80 -41.19
CA VAL A 507 9.68 -4.27 -40.13
C VAL A 507 10.76 -5.21 -40.67
N GLU A 508 11.93 -5.24 -40.03
CA GLU A 508 12.98 -6.20 -40.35
C GLU A 508 12.54 -7.67 -40.16
N GLU A 509 13.23 -8.58 -40.85
CA GLU A 509 12.95 -10.01 -40.77
C GLU A 509 13.03 -10.53 -39.32
N GLY A 510 12.14 -11.47 -38.99
CA GLY A 510 12.01 -12.04 -37.65
C GLY A 510 10.99 -11.35 -36.75
N PHE A 511 10.44 -10.18 -37.13
CA PHE A 511 9.37 -9.50 -36.37
C PHE A 511 8.03 -9.44 -37.09
N LYS A 512 7.90 -10.16 -38.22
CA LYS A 512 6.72 -10.09 -39.09
C LYS A 512 5.46 -10.70 -38.48
N ASN A 513 5.60 -11.54 -37.46
CA ASN A 513 4.50 -12.31 -36.87
C ASN A 513 4.33 -12.02 -35.37
N PRO A 514 3.99 -10.79 -34.97
CA PRO A 514 3.93 -10.44 -33.55
C PRO A 514 2.86 -11.23 -32.78
N SER A 515 1.82 -11.74 -33.46
CA SER A 515 0.78 -12.62 -32.87
C SER A 515 1.29 -13.96 -32.37
N ASN A 516 2.45 -14.42 -32.84
CA ASN A 516 3.08 -15.63 -32.31
C ASN A 516 3.70 -15.43 -30.92
N HIS A 517 3.82 -14.17 -30.46
CA HIS A 517 4.64 -13.81 -29.30
C HIS A 517 3.87 -13.04 -28.22
N SER A 518 2.56 -12.89 -28.33
CA SER A 518 1.72 -12.19 -27.34
C SER A 518 0.31 -12.76 -27.29
N MET A 519 -0.29 -12.78 -26.10
CA MET A 519 -1.69 -13.13 -25.89
C MET A 519 -2.65 -11.95 -26.14
N PHE A 520 -2.14 -10.78 -26.55
CA PHE A 520 -2.95 -9.59 -26.81
C PHE A 520 -4.18 -9.87 -27.69
N TRP A 521 -4.00 -10.57 -28.82
CA TRP A 521 -5.09 -10.90 -29.74
C TRP A 521 -6.04 -12.01 -29.22
N GLU A 522 -5.64 -12.79 -28.22
CA GLU A 522 -6.54 -13.76 -27.57
C GLU A 522 -7.52 -13.05 -26.63
N TYR A 523 -7.09 -11.94 -26.00
CA TYR A 523 -7.84 -11.24 -24.96
C TYR A 523 -8.31 -9.84 -25.34
N ASP A 524 -8.11 -9.40 -26.58
CA ASP A 524 -8.46 -8.05 -27.04
C ASP A 524 -9.95 -7.72 -26.87
N SER A 525 -10.81 -8.69 -27.13
CA SER A 525 -12.26 -8.57 -26.99
C SER A 525 -12.68 -8.40 -25.53
N VAL A 526 -12.03 -9.08 -24.61
CA VAL A 526 -12.36 -9.05 -23.18
C VAL A 526 -11.74 -7.83 -22.48
N ILE A 527 -10.50 -7.49 -22.81
CA ILE A 527 -9.74 -6.43 -22.14
C ILE A 527 -10.03 -5.06 -22.76
N TYR A 528 -10.08 -4.97 -24.09
CA TYR A 528 -10.20 -3.71 -24.83
C TYR A 528 -11.56 -3.53 -25.51
N GLY A 529 -12.39 -4.58 -25.59
CA GLY A 529 -13.71 -4.51 -26.21
C GLY A 529 -13.67 -4.44 -27.74
N VAL A 530 -12.58 -4.91 -28.36
CA VAL A 530 -12.36 -4.94 -29.82
C VAL A 530 -12.02 -6.34 -30.28
N ASP A 531 -12.32 -6.67 -31.54
CA ASP A 531 -12.00 -7.96 -32.15
C ASP A 531 -11.11 -7.67 -33.36
N LEU A 532 -9.79 -7.64 -33.13
CA LEU A 532 -8.80 -7.23 -34.12
C LEU A 532 -8.32 -8.43 -34.94
N PRO A 533 -8.07 -8.24 -36.25
CA PRO A 533 -7.31 -9.23 -37.01
C PRO A 533 -5.92 -9.44 -36.39
N GLU A 534 -5.47 -10.70 -36.34
CA GLU A 534 -4.14 -11.03 -35.85
C GLU A 534 -3.05 -10.19 -36.55
N GLY A 535 -2.11 -9.68 -35.76
CA GLY A 535 -1.03 -8.82 -36.24
C GLY A 535 -1.40 -7.36 -36.45
N GLN A 536 -2.65 -6.95 -36.23
CA GLN A 536 -3.06 -5.54 -36.21
C GLN A 536 -3.13 -4.96 -34.80
N GLY A 537 -2.73 -3.70 -34.66
CA GLY A 537 -2.84 -2.95 -33.41
C GLY A 537 -4.20 -2.27 -33.27
N LEU A 538 -4.40 -1.56 -32.15
CA LEU A 538 -5.68 -0.93 -31.78
C LEU A 538 -6.19 0.12 -32.80
N LEU A 539 -5.33 0.64 -33.68
CA LEU A 539 -5.70 1.56 -34.77
C LEU A 539 -5.59 0.93 -36.16
N GLY A 540 -5.58 -0.41 -36.25
CA GLY A 540 -5.62 -1.17 -37.51
C GLY A 540 -4.32 -1.21 -38.30
N LYS A 541 -3.23 -0.63 -37.77
CA LYS A 541 -1.89 -0.73 -38.36
C LYS A 541 -1.25 -2.07 -38.02
N GLY A 542 -0.60 -2.69 -39.00
CA GLY A 542 0.27 -3.86 -38.82
C GLY A 542 1.75 -3.45 -38.80
N VAL A 543 2.65 -4.44 -38.76
CA VAL A 543 4.12 -4.23 -38.83
C VAL A 543 4.64 -3.91 -40.24
N ASP A 544 3.75 -4.00 -41.24
CA ASP A 544 3.95 -3.51 -42.60
C ASP A 544 2.74 -2.67 -43.00
N GLY A 545 2.93 -1.57 -43.70
CA GLY A 545 1.81 -0.72 -44.11
C GLY A 545 2.19 0.63 -44.69
N ILE A 546 1.20 1.53 -44.71
CA ILE A 546 1.33 2.91 -45.18
C ILE A 546 1.04 3.86 -44.01
N MET A 547 1.87 4.89 -43.86
CA MET A 547 1.68 5.95 -42.87
C MET A 547 0.59 6.93 -43.32
N ASP A 548 -0.18 7.45 -42.37
CA ASP A 548 -1.24 8.43 -42.61
C ASP A 548 -0.67 9.86 -42.60
N ALA A 549 -1.13 10.72 -43.51
CA ALA A 549 -0.73 12.13 -43.53
C ALA A 549 -1.50 12.94 -42.48
N GLU A 550 -0.78 13.58 -41.55
CA GLU A 550 -1.33 14.36 -40.44
C GLU A 550 -0.73 15.77 -40.43
N GLY A 551 -1.09 16.57 -41.44
CA GLY A 551 -0.59 17.93 -41.58
C GLY A 551 0.87 17.94 -42.06
N GLY A 552 1.81 18.28 -41.18
CA GLY A 552 3.24 18.38 -41.51
C GLY A 552 4.05 17.11 -41.26
N VAL A 553 3.39 16.01 -40.87
CA VAL A 553 4.00 14.75 -40.44
C VAL A 553 3.21 13.60 -41.05
N PHE A 554 3.90 12.51 -41.40
CA PHE A 554 3.26 11.22 -41.67
C PHE A 554 3.40 10.33 -40.44
N ALA A 555 2.34 9.65 -40.02
CA ALA A 555 2.33 8.84 -38.81
C ALA A 555 1.75 7.44 -39.04
N ALA A 556 2.33 6.44 -38.39
CA ALA A 556 1.75 5.11 -38.26
C ALA A 556 1.59 4.81 -36.77
N HIS A 557 0.37 4.98 -36.27
CA HIS A 557 0.04 4.89 -34.85
C HIS A 557 -0.21 3.45 -34.40
N LEU A 558 0.24 3.13 -33.18
CA LEU A 558 -0.01 1.88 -32.47
C LEU A 558 0.33 0.60 -33.26
N ILE A 559 1.49 0.58 -33.91
CA ILE A 559 2.07 -0.61 -34.54
C ILE A 559 2.36 -1.68 -33.47
N PRO A 560 1.81 -2.90 -33.59
CA PRO A 560 1.91 -3.93 -32.55
C PRO A 560 3.18 -4.77 -32.67
N VAL A 561 4.36 -4.15 -32.55
CA VAL A 561 5.64 -4.86 -32.58
C VAL A 561 6.04 -5.36 -31.19
N MET A 562 6.58 -6.58 -31.11
CA MET A 562 7.04 -7.25 -29.87
C MET A 562 8.58 -7.29 -29.81
N PRO A 563 9.20 -7.39 -28.63
CA PRO A 563 10.67 -7.50 -28.48
C PRO A 563 11.22 -8.91 -28.75
N TYR A 564 10.40 -9.78 -29.35
CA TYR A 564 10.67 -11.20 -29.53
C TYR A 564 10.73 -11.50 -31.03
N MET A 565 11.85 -12.08 -31.45
CA MET A 565 12.03 -12.52 -32.83
C MET A 565 11.48 -13.94 -33.03
N ASP A 566 11.08 -14.28 -34.25
CA ASP A 566 10.57 -15.61 -34.65
C ASP A 566 11.58 -16.75 -34.39
N ASN A 567 12.87 -16.43 -34.31
CA ASN A 567 13.93 -17.38 -33.97
C ASN A 567 14.15 -17.52 -32.44
N SER A 568 13.26 -16.97 -31.62
CA SER A 568 13.37 -16.92 -30.15
C SER A 568 14.54 -16.10 -29.59
N THR A 569 15.05 -15.12 -30.34
CA THR A 569 16.01 -14.12 -29.82
C THR A 569 15.28 -12.91 -29.22
N TYR A 570 15.75 -12.40 -28.08
CA TYR A 570 15.25 -11.15 -27.50
C TYR A 570 15.96 -9.96 -28.13
N ASN A 571 15.18 -9.07 -28.75
CA ASN A 571 15.67 -7.84 -29.35
C ASN A 571 14.63 -6.72 -29.15
N PRO A 572 14.84 -5.83 -28.17
CA PRO A 572 13.89 -4.76 -27.84
C PRO A 572 14.00 -3.54 -28.77
N TYR A 573 14.78 -3.61 -29.85
CA TYR A 573 15.03 -2.49 -30.76
C TYR A 573 14.76 -2.87 -32.22
N PRO A 574 13.54 -3.33 -32.59
CA PRO A 574 13.25 -3.70 -33.96
C PRO A 574 13.42 -2.49 -34.90
N ILE A 575 14.00 -2.73 -36.08
CA ILE A 575 14.23 -1.72 -37.12
C ILE A 575 13.11 -1.78 -38.16
N PHE A 576 12.60 -0.60 -38.52
CA PHE A 576 11.68 -0.41 -39.62
C PHE A 576 12.39 0.28 -40.77
N THR A 577 12.12 -0.19 -41.99
CA THR A 577 12.50 0.49 -43.24
C THR A 577 11.33 1.34 -43.71
N ILE A 578 11.57 2.63 -43.94
CA ILE A 578 10.55 3.57 -44.42
C ILE A 578 10.96 4.06 -45.81
N THR A 579 10.03 3.97 -46.75
CA THR A 579 10.22 4.33 -48.15
C THR A 579 9.21 5.41 -48.55
N ALA A 580 9.71 6.56 -48.98
CA ALA A 580 8.91 7.62 -49.57
C ALA A 580 8.82 7.42 -51.09
N LYS A 581 7.61 7.40 -51.65
CA LYS A 581 7.37 7.27 -53.10
C LYS A 581 6.50 8.40 -53.61
N ASP A 582 6.80 8.92 -54.79
CA ASP A 582 5.90 9.82 -55.51
C ASP A 582 4.60 9.09 -55.87
N GLU A 583 3.45 9.65 -55.51
CA GLU A 583 2.15 9.01 -55.74
C GLU A 583 1.80 8.87 -57.23
N SER A 584 2.32 9.75 -58.08
CA SER A 584 1.97 9.80 -59.49
C SER A 584 2.85 8.90 -60.36
N THR A 585 4.14 8.78 -60.03
CA THR A 585 5.11 7.99 -60.80
C THR A 585 5.48 6.67 -60.15
N GLY A 586 5.27 6.53 -58.83
CA GLY A 586 5.78 5.40 -58.05
C GLY A 586 7.29 5.42 -57.82
N GLU A 587 7.97 6.49 -58.22
CA GLU A 587 9.41 6.66 -58.04
C GLU A 587 9.77 6.76 -56.55
N VAL A 588 10.82 6.05 -56.15
CA VAL A 588 11.35 6.13 -54.78
C VAL A 588 12.12 7.44 -54.61
N LEU A 589 11.61 8.31 -53.75
CA LEU A 589 12.19 9.62 -53.45
C LEU A 589 13.29 9.52 -52.39
N ALA A 590 13.07 8.72 -51.35
CA ALA A 590 14.02 8.48 -50.26
C ALA A 590 13.70 7.18 -49.51
N VAL A 591 14.73 6.57 -48.93
CA VAL A 591 14.60 5.41 -48.03
C VAL A 591 15.45 5.66 -46.79
N THR A 592 14.92 5.35 -45.62
CA THR A 592 15.69 5.35 -44.38
C THR A 592 15.25 4.24 -43.43
N LYS A 593 15.95 4.10 -42.30
CA LYS A 593 15.65 3.14 -41.25
C LYS A 593 15.57 3.81 -39.88
N ALA A 594 14.65 3.35 -39.05
CA ALA A 594 14.47 3.84 -37.68
C ALA A 594 14.06 2.70 -36.75
N VAL A 595 14.45 2.80 -35.48
CA VAL A 595 14.05 1.84 -34.44
C VAL A 595 12.63 2.13 -33.94
N ALA A 596 11.86 1.08 -33.65
CA ALA A 596 10.58 1.12 -32.94
C ALA A 596 10.74 0.39 -31.58
N PRO A 597 11.42 1.01 -30.61
CA PRO A 597 11.86 0.34 -29.39
C PRO A 597 10.68 -0.19 -28.56
N THR A 598 10.73 -1.45 -28.16
CA THR A 598 9.69 -2.10 -27.35
C THR A 598 10.29 -3.01 -26.29
N SER A 599 9.67 -3.12 -25.12
CA SER A 599 10.19 -3.96 -24.04
C SER A 599 9.10 -4.49 -23.12
N THR A 600 9.25 -5.75 -22.70
CA THR A 600 8.43 -6.42 -21.68
C THR A 600 9.20 -6.56 -20.36
N GLU A 601 10.36 -5.92 -20.22
CA GLU A 601 11.19 -5.94 -19.01
C GLU A 601 10.65 -4.97 -17.94
N VAL A 602 9.35 -5.06 -17.63
CA VAL A 602 8.73 -4.32 -16.53
C VAL A 602 8.99 -5.07 -15.21
N GLY A 603 9.79 -4.47 -14.34
CA GLY A 603 10.44 -5.17 -13.23
C GLY A 603 9.58 -5.52 -12.00
N CYS A 604 8.26 -5.71 -12.13
CA CYS A 604 7.38 -6.02 -11.00
C CYS A 604 7.85 -7.24 -10.19
N ARG A 605 8.40 -8.25 -10.87
CA ARG A 605 8.97 -9.47 -10.26
C ARG A 605 10.10 -9.20 -9.26
N ASN A 606 10.75 -8.04 -9.34
CA ASN A 606 11.80 -7.66 -8.40
C ASN A 606 11.29 -7.61 -6.95
N CYS A 607 9.98 -7.41 -6.75
CA CYS A 607 9.35 -7.40 -5.43
C CYS A 607 8.25 -8.46 -5.27
N HIS A 608 7.54 -8.83 -6.34
CA HIS A 608 6.31 -9.65 -6.30
C HIS A 608 6.51 -11.14 -6.58
N GLU A 609 7.73 -11.65 -6.45
CA GLU A 609 8.12 -13.05 -6.70
C GLU A 609 7.87 -13.53 -8.14
N GLY A 610 8.56 -14.58 -8.55
CA GLY A 610 8.46 -15.18 -9.89
C GLY A 610 9.66 -14.90 -10.80
N ALA A 611 9.70 -15.63 -11.91
CA ALA A 611 10.73 -15.52 -12.93
C ALA A 611 10.30 -14.56 -14.05
N TRP A 612 11.20 -14.31 -14.99
CA TRP A 612 10.81 -13.76 -16.29
C TRP A 612 10.07 -14.82 -17.09
N ALA A 613 8.94 -14.46 -17.71
CA ALA A 613 8.08 -15.41 -18.43
C ALA A 613 8.73 -15.95 -19.69
N TRP A 614 9.34 -15.07 -20.47
CA TRP A 614 9.90 -15.39 -21.77
C TRP A 614 11.39 -15.74 -21.63
N ASN A 615 11.73 -17.01 -21.83
CA ASN A 615 13.10 -17.56 -21.80
C ASN A 615 13.96 -17.11 -20.60
N ASN A 616 13.33 -16.79 -19.48
CA ASN A 616 13.98 -16.20 -18.30
C ASN A 616 14.73 -14.87 -18.58
N VAL A 617 14.35 -14.13 -19.65
CA VAL A 617 14.94 -12.83 -20.05
C VAL A 617 13.99 -11.67 -19.75
N SER A 618 12.73 -11.73 -20.15
CA SER A 618 11.79 -10.63 -19.93
C SER A 618 10.37 -11.16 -19.76
N GLY A 619 9.42 -10.25 -19.51
CA GLY A 619 8.00 -10.57 -19.46
C GLY A 619 7.47 -11.04 -18.12
N MET A 620 6.20 -10.78 -17.87
CA MET A 620 5.58 -11.03 -16.57
C MET A 620 5.13 -12.48 -16.41
N SER A 621 5.70 -13.22 -15.46
CA SER A 621 5.25 -14.59 -15.17
C SER A 621 3.86 -14.63 -14.52
N ASP A 622 3.14 -15.73 -14.70
CA ASP A 622 1.86 -16.03 -14.04
C ASP A 622 1.95 -15.81 -12.52
N LEU A 623 3.01 -16.32 -11.88
CA LEU A 623 3.19 -16.19 -10.44
C LEU A 623 3.31 -14.72 -10.01
N THR A 624 4.07 -13.92 -10.76
CA THR A 624 4.18 -12.48 -10.51
C THR A 624 2.81 -11.79 -10.66
N ALA A 625 2.07 -12.12 -11.72
CA ALA A 625 0.76 -11.53 -11.99
C ALA A 625 -0.27 -11.89 -10.91
N ILE A 626 -0.34 -13.16 -10.50
CA ILE A 626 -1.19 -13.64 -9.41
C ILE A 626 -0.88 -12.87 -8.12
N ASN A 627 0.39 -12.79 -7.73
CA ASN A 627 0.79 -12.10 -6.50
C ASN A 627 0.44 -10.60 -6.51
N ILE A 628 0.48 -9.95 -7.67
CA ILE A 628 0.03 -8.56 -7.83
C ILE A 628 -1.49 -8.46 -7.63
N LEU A 629 -2.28 -9.32 -8.29
CA LEU A 629 -3.74 -9.30 -8.18
C LEU A 629 -4.22 -9.65 -6.78
N GLU A 630 -3.63 -10.66 -6.12
CA GLU A 630 -3.96 -11.00 -4.73
C GLU A 630 -3.66 -9.85 -3.77
N ALA A 631 -2.52 -9.17 -3.96
CA ALA A 631 -2.19 -7.98 -3.18
C ALA A 631 -3.20 -6.86 -3.45
N HIS A 632 -3.56 -6.63 -4.71
CA HIS A 632 -4.54 -5.61 -5.09
C HIS A 632 -5.92 -5.90 -4.48
N ASP A 633 -6.43 -7.12 -4.64
CA ASP A 633 -7.71 -7.57 -4.09
C ASP A 633 -7.73 -7.47 -2.56
N ARG A 634 -6.62 -7.82 -1.91
CA ARG A 634 -6.46 -7.69 -0.45
C ARG A 634 -6.56 -6.24 0.02
N PHE A 635 -5.94 -5.29 -0.68
CA PHE A 635 -5.89 -3.88 -0.27
C PHE A 635 -7.11 -3.06 -0.72
N ASN A 636 -7.72 -3.41 -1.84
CA ASN A 636 -8.79 -2.62 -2.46
C ASN A 636 -10.16 -3.32 -2.43
N GLY A 637 -10.23 -4.59 -2.01
CA GLY A 637 -11.49 -5.33 -1.92
C GLY A 637 -12.07 -5.71 -3.28
N THR A 638 -11.23 -5.81 -4.30
CA THR A 638 -11.59 -6.26 -5.64
C THR A 638 -11.57 -7.80 -5.74
N THR A 639 -11.94 -8.32 -6.90
CA THR A 639 -11.99 -9.76 -7.24
C THR A 639 -11.22 -10.02 -8.55
N LEU A 640 -10.19 -9.23 -8.82
CA LEU A 640 -9.48 -9.24 -10.11
C LEU A 640 -8.83 -10.59 -10.40
N LEU A 641 -8.29 -11.27 -9.38
CA LEU A 641 -7.73 -12.59 -9.59
C LEU A 641 -8.81 -13.62 -9.96
N GLU A 642 -9.94 -13.62 -9.25
CA GLU A 642 -11.06 -14.51 -9.54
C GLU A 642 -11.64 -14.23 -10.94
N ASP A 643 -11.77 -12.95 -11.31
CA ASP A 643 -12.16 -12.52 -12.65
C ASP A 643 -11.20 -13.08 -13.71
N ALA A 644 -9.88 -12.92 -13.53
CA ALA A 644 -8.87 -13.45 -14.44
C ALA A 644 -8.92 -14.98 -14.56
N ASP A 645 -8.99 -15.71 -13.44
CA ASP A 645 -9.08 -17.17 -13.41
C ASP A 645 -10.35 -17.69 -14.12
N SER A 646 -11.40 -16.86 -14.17
CA SER A 646 -12.64 -17.14 -14.89
C SER A 646 -12.61 -16.75 -16.39
N GLY A 647 -11.46 -16.31 -16.91
CA GLY A 647 -11.27 -15.87 -18.29
C GLY A 647 -11.72 -14.42 -18.56
N HIS A 648 -11.88 -13.60 -17.51
CA HIS A 648 -12.29 -12.20 -17.60
C HIS A 648 -11.21 -11.22 -17.07
N PRO A 649 -9.97 -11.27 -17.57
CA PRO A 649 -8.93 -10.33 -17.16
C PRO A 649 -9.33 -8.89 -17.44
N ARG A 650 -8.76 -7.95 -16.68
CA ARG A 650 -9.12 -6.53 -16.73
C ARG A 650 -8.00 -5.67 -17.30
N LEU A 651 -8.38 -4.66 -18.07
CA LEU A 651 -7.54 -3.50 -18.32
C LEU A 651 -7.47 -2.67 -17.04
N CYS A 652 -6.28 -2.42 -16.49
CA CYS A 652 -6.11 -1.59 -15.29
C CYS A 652 -6.80 -0.23 -15.44
N GLN A 653 -6.78 0.32 -16.66
CA GLN A 653 -7.39 1.60 -16.99
C GLN A 653 -8.92 1.59 -17.07
N SER A 654 -9.58 0.43 -17.00
CA SER A 654 -11.04 0.37 -16.85
C SER A 654 -11.50 1.01 -15.52
N CYS A 655 -10.63 0.97 -14.50
CA CYS A 655 -10.85 1.60 -13.21
C CYS A 655 -10.01 2.87 -13.03
N HIS A 656 -8.75 2.84 -13.48
CA HIS A 656 -7.80 3.94 -13.30
C HIS A 656 -7.75 4.83 -14.55
N ALA A 657 -8.13 6.10 -14.44
CA ALA A 657 -8.02 7.02 -15.57
C ALA A 657 -6.58 7.08 -16.11
N ASP A 658 -6.40 7.23 -17.42
CA ASP A 658 -5.07 7.33 -18.02
C ASP A 658 -5.10 8.14 -19.34
N PRO A 659 -4.47 9.33 -19.37
CA PRO A 659 -4.37 10.12 -20.59
C PRO A 659 -3.65 9.43 -21.75
N ALA A 660 -2.74 8.47 -21.50
CA ALA A 660 -1.99 7.79 -22.57
C ALA A 660 -2.90 7.01 -23.52
N VAL A 661 -3.91 6.35 -22.97
CA VAL A 661 -4.89 5.55 -23.71
C VAL A 661 -6.28 6.20 -23.74
N MET A 662 -6.35 7.48 -23.35
CA MET A 662 -7.60 8.25 -23.23
C MET A 662 -8.68 7.57 -22.38
N ALA A 663 -8.29 6.76 -21.40
CA ALA A 663 -9.21 6.04 -20.55
C ALA A 663 -9.79 6.99 -19.47
N PRO A 664 -11.13 7.09 -19.36
CA PRO A 664 -11.75 8.00 -18.39
C PRO A 664 -11.64 7.52 -16.94
N GLY A 665 -11.47 6.20 -16.72
CA GLY A 665 -11.47 5.57 -15.40
C GLY A 665 -12.78 5.74 -14.63
N VAL A 666 -12.74 5.38 -13.35
CA VAL A 666 -13.87 5.49 -12.41
C VAL A 666 -13.72 6.73 -11.52
N PRO A 667 -14.78 7.56 -11.34
CA PRO A 667 -14.72 8.71 -10.45
C PRO A 667 -14.31 8.36 -9.02
N GLY A 668 -13.42 9.15 -8.43
CA GLY A 668 -12.90 8.94 -7.07
C GLY A 668 -11.75 7.94 -6.95
N VAL A 669 -11.36 7.28 -8.05
CA VAL A 669 -10.17 6.44 -8.14
C VAL A 669 -9.01 7.27 -8.68
N LEU A 670 -7.80 7.06 -8.14
CA LEU A 670 -6.59 7.72 -8.64
C LEU A 670 -6.33 7.32 -10.10
N ASN A 671 -5.76 8.23 -10.90
CA ASN A 671 -5.30 7.86 -12.23
C ASN A 671 -4.17 6.80 -12.13
N PHE A 672 -3.93 6.04 -13.20
CA PHE A 672 -3.08 4.85 -13.16
C PHE A 672 -1.67 5.16 -12.66
N SER A 673 -1.03 6.19 -13.23
CA SER A 673 0.30 6.63 -12.80
C SER A 673 0.33 7.07 -11.34
N SER A 674 -0.68 7.82 -10.88
CA SER A 674 -0.75 8.30 -9.49
C SER A 674 -0.96 7.15 -8.50
N ALA A 675 -1.74 6.14 -8.88
CA ALA A 675 -1.95 4.94 -8.07
C ALA A 675 -0.65 4.13 -7.91
N ILE A 676 0.03 3.82 -9.02
CA ILE A 676 1.25 3.02 -9.02
C ILE A 676 2.39 3.76 -8.29
N HIS A 677 2.72 4.98 -8.72
CA HIS A 677 3.85 5.72 -8.12
C HIS A 677 3.54 6.14 -6.68
N GLY A 678 2.33 6.64 -6.42
CA GLY A 678 1.92 7.05 -5.07
C GLY A 678 1.97 5.93 -4.04
N PHE A 679 1.60 4.70 -4.43
CA PHE A 679 1.70 3.55 -3.55
C PHE A 679 3.16 3.14 -3.35
N HIS A 680 3.91 2.89 -4.42
CA HIS A 680 5.26 2.33 -4.34
C HIS A 680 6.30 3.29 -3.76
N ALA A 681 6.13 4.60 -3.92
CA ALA A 681 7.02 5.61 -3.32
C ALA A 681 7.12 5.47 -1.80
N ASN A 682 6.08 4.95 -1.14
CA ASN A 682 6.11 4.73 0.31
C ASN A 682 7.01 3.54 0.70
N TYR A 683 7.17 2.55 -0.17
CA TYR A 683 7.95 1.33 0.08
C TYR A 683 9.39 1.43 -0.47
N LEU A 684 9.60 2.29 -1.46
CA LEU A 684 10.86 2.44 -2.20
C LEU A 684 11.54 3.79 -1.97
N SER A 685 11.24 4.47 -0.85
CA SER A 685 11.86 5.76 -0.52
C SER A 685 13.36 5.64 -0.22
N GLY A 686 14.14 6.67 -0.56
CA GLY A 686 15.56 6.79 -0.24
C GLY A 686 16.48 5.94 -1.13
N LEU A 687 16.03 5.63 -2.34
CA LEU A 687 16.78 4.83 -3.32
C LEU A 687 17.23 5.64 -4.55
N ASP A 688 16.90 6.94 -4.61
CA ASP A 688 17.23 7.80 -5.75
C ASP A 688 16.79 7.17 -7.09
N GLN A 689 17.61 7.21 -8.15
CA GLN A 689 17.24 6.63 -9.45
C GLN A 689 17.06 5.10 -9.44
N ASP A 690 17.63 4.39 -8.46
CA ASP A 690 17.47 2.93 -8.34
C ASP A 690 16.01 2.54 -8.13
N ALA A 691 15.20 3.43 -7.54
CA ALA A 691 13.76 3.24 -7.40
C ALA A 691 13.06 3.12 -8.76
N CYS A 692 13.44 3.98 -9.70
CA CYS A 692 12.80 4.06 -11.02
C CYS A 692 13.17 2.84 -11.87
N ILE A 693 14.46 2.48 -11.90
CA ILE A 693 14.97 1.35 -12.70
C ILE A 693 14.71 -0.02 -12.05
N LEU A 694 14.03 -0.08 -10.90
CA LEU A 694 13.43 -1.34 -10.41
C LEU A 694 12.23 -1.76 -11.24
N CYS A 695 11.49 -0.80 -11.81
CA CYS A 695 10.28 -1.05 -12.58
C CYS A 695 10.48 -0.79 -14.06
N HIS A 696 11.24 0.26 -14.41
CA HIS A 696 11.53 0.62 -15.79
C HIS A 696 12.82 -0.06 -16.28
N PRO A 697 12.90 -0.43 -17.57
CA PRO A 697 13.98 -1.26 -18.13
C PRO A 697 15.30 -0.49 -18.37
N GLY A 698 15.71 0.31 -17.40
CA GLY A 698 16.79 1.31 -17.52
C GLY A 698 18.11 0.91 -16.85
N ARG A 699 18.18 -0.28 -16.25
CA ARG A 699 19.42 -0.78 -15.63
C ARG A 699 20.48 -1.02 -16.71
N VAL A 700 21.72 -0.70 -16.37
CA VAL A 700 22.89 -0.98 -17.23
C VAL A 700 23.09 -2.49 -17.38
N GLU A 701 22.92 -3.22 -16.28
CA GLU A 701 22.99 -4.69 -16.23
C GLU A 701 21.67 -5.34 -16.67
N GLY A 702 20.64 -4.55 -16.98
CA GLY A 702 19.36 -5.03 -17.48
C GLY A 702 19.44 -5.59 -18.90
N ASN A 703 18.32 -6.11 -19.38
CA ASN A 703 18.25 -6.80 -20.66
C ASN A 703 18.01 -5.83 -21.82
N THR A 704 17.46 -4.65 -21.54
CA THR A 704 17.07 -3.65 -22.55
C THR A 704 17.93 -2.38 -22.53
N SER A 705 18.10 -1.75 -21.36
CA SER A 705 18.78 -0.45 -21.17
C SER A 705 18.16 0.71 -21.98
N PHE A 706 16.92 1.10 -21.67
CA PHE A 706 16.16 2.05 -22.49
C PHE A 706 16.68 3.50 -22.47
N PHE A 707 17.23 3.96 -21.33
CA PHE A 707 17.78 5.30 -21.21
C PHE A 707 19.22 5.30 -21.70
N ARG A 708 19.37 5.59 -22.99
CA ARG A 708 20.58 5.30 -23.77
C ARG A 708 21.04 6.47 -24.65
N GLY A 709 20.29 7.56 -24.63
CA GLY A 709 20.65 8.79 -25.33
C GLY A 709 21.79 9.53 -24.65
N ARG A 710 22.25 10.59 -25.31
CA ARG A 710 23.38 11.41 -24.88
C ARG A 710 23.33 11.98 -23.45
N HIS A 711 22.14 12.16 -22.87
CA HIS A 711 22.03 12.59 -21.46
C HIS A 711 22.60 11.56 -20.48
N ASN A 712 22.45 10.27 -20.77
CA ASN A 712 23.03 9.21 -19.95
C ASN A 712 24.56 9.25 -19.96
N GLU A 713 25.16 9.48 -21.13
CA GLU A 713 26.62 9.52 -21.32
C GLU A 713 27.33 10.64 -20.55
N ILE A 714 26.62 11.74 -20.25
CA ILE A 714 27.14 12.86 -19.47
C ILE A 714 26.80 12.74 -17.97
N GLY A 715 26.27 11.60 -17.54
CA GLY A 715 25.98 11.30 -16.14
C GLY A 715 24.67 11.88 -15.60
N LEU A 716 23.75 12.35 -16.45
CA LEU A 716 22.40 12.68 -16.00
C LEU A 716 21.59 11.40 -15.84
N GLY A 717 20.85 11.28 -14.75
CA GLY A 717 19.95 10.17 -14.48
C GLY A 717 18.48 10.54 -14.62
N CYS A 718 17.62 9.67 -14.08
CA CYS A 718 16.17 9.89 -14.11
C CYS A 718 15.74 11.05 -13.20
N THR A 719 16.43 11.22 -12.06
CA THR A 719 16.00 12.09 -10.97
C THR A 719 16.31 13.56 -11.22
N GLU A 720 17.35 13.87 -12.00
CA GLU A 720 17.59 15.23 -12.48
C GLU A 720 16.45 15.74 -13.35
N CYS A 721 15.76 14.87 -14.09
CA CYS A 721 14.63 15.27 -14.94
C CYS A 721 13.28 15.18 -14.21
N HIS A 722 13.00 14.04 -13.57
CA HIS A 722 11.67 13.72 -13.04
C HIS A 722 11.54 13.89 -11.52
N GLY A 723 12.65 14.17 -10.82
CA GLY A 723 12.75 14.06 -9.35
C GLY A 723 12.95 12.61 -8.90
N THR A 724 13.20 12.43 -7.59
CA THR A 724 13.15 11.09 -6.97
C THR A 724 11.76 10.46 -7.09
N LEU A 725 11.62 9.16 -6.79
CA LEU A 725 10.30 8.51 -6.83
C LEU A 725 9.30 9.19 -5.87
N GLU A 726 9.77 9.68 -4.73
CA GLU A 726 8.98 10.45 -3.76
C GLU A 726 8.49 11.76 -4.37
N ASP A 727 9.39 12.53 -4.98
CA ASP A 727 9.09 13.80 -5.64
C ASP A 727 8.11 13.61 -6.81
N HIS A 728 8.37 12.60 -7.65
CA HIS A 728 7.53 12.24 -8.79
C HIS A 728 6.12 11.87 -8.33
N ALA A 729 6.01 11.00 -7.32
CA ALA A 729 4.75 10.60 -6.73
C ALA A 729 4.01 11.79 -6.12
N LEU A 730 4.69 12.68 -5.39
CA LEU A 730 4.09 13.87 -4.81
C LEU A 730 3.53 14.81 -5.90
N GLY A 731 4.25 15.02 -7.00
CA GLY A 731 3.77 15.83 -8.13
C GLY A 731 2.50 15.26 -8.77
N LEU A 732 2.42 13.93 -8.92
CA LEU A 732 1.23 13.24 -9.41
C LEU A 732 0.06 13.34 -8.42
N LEU A 733 0.29 13.01 -7.15
CA LEU A 733 -0.74 13.03 -6.10
C LEU A 733 -1.29 14.44 -5.84
N ALA A 734 -0.45 15.49 -5.99
CA ALA A 734 -0.86 16.88 -5.86
C ALA A 734 -1.96 17.26 -6.88
N SER A 735 -1.91 16.71 -8.10
CA SER A 735 -2.93 16.92 -9.14
C SER A 735 -4.31 16.33 -8.75
N GLN A 736 -4.33 15.39 -7.81
CA GLN A 736 -5.53 14.71 -7.31
C GLN A 736 -5.72 14.89 -5.80
N SER A 737 -5.17 15.96 -5.21
CA SER A 737 -5.13 16.21 -3.75
C SER A 737 -6.50 16.26 -3.05
N GLY A 738 -7.59 16.49 -3.80
CA GLY A 738 -8.95 16.42 -3.29
C GLY A 738 -9.45 15.00 -2.98
N MET A 739 -8.74 13.95 -3.42
CA MET A 739 -9.11 12.56 -3.19
C MET A 739 -8.52 12.03 -1.89
N ALA A 740 -9.32 11.29 -1.12
CA ALA A 740 -8.87 10.67 0.14
C ALA A 740 -7.67 9.73 -0.08
N ALA A 741 -7.65 8.99 -1.19
CA ALA A 741 -6.52 8.13 -1.55
C ALA A 741 -5.23 8.94 -1.78
N ALA A 742 -5.29 10.10 -2.44
CA ALA A 742 -4.13 10.94 -2.67
C ALA A 742 -3.55 11.47 -1.36
N GLN A 743 -4.41 12.00 -0.49
CA GLN A 743 -4.03 12.49 0.84
C GLN A 743 -3.41 11.39 1.70
N ARG A 744 -3.97 10.18 1.63
CA ARG A 744 -3.44 9.01 2.35
C ARG A 744 -2.03 8.67 1.89
N LEU A 745 -1.78 8.61 0.58
CA LEU A 745 -0.50 8.18 0.01
C LEU A 745 0.59 9.25 0.14
N SER A 746 0.26 10.54 0.16
CA SER A 746 1.23 11.65 0.31
C SER A 746 1.55 11.99 1.77
N ARG A 747 0.73 11.54 2.73
CA ARG A 747 0.83 11.89 4.16
C ARG A 747 2.23 11.70 4.76
N LYS A 748 2.93 10.62 4.36
CA LYS A 748 4.22 10.20 4.94
C LYS A 748 5.39 10.20 3.94
N LEU A 749 5.15 10.64 2.70
CA LEU A 749 6.20 10.92 1.74
C LEU A 749 6.76 12.30 2.01
N GLU A 750 8.07 12.48 1.95
CA GLU A 750 8.70 13.79 2.05
C GLU A 750 9.44 14.07 0.73
N PRO A 751 9.38 15.32 0.22
CA PRO A 751 10.10 15.68 -0.99
C PRO A 751 11.61 15.66 -0.76
N VAL A 752 12.38 15.42 -1.83
CA VAL A 752 13.85 15.42 -1.80
C VAL A 752 14.40 16.66 -2.50
N TYR A 753 13.91 16.98 -3.70
CA TYR A 753 14.35 18.17 -4.44
C TYR A 753 13.61 19.46 -4.04
N ALA A 754 12.33 19.37 -3.64
CA ALA A 754 11.58 20.52 -3.14
C ALA A 754 11.79 20.70 -1.63
N SER A 755 11.76 21.94 -1.13
CA SER A 755 11.98 22.18 0.31
C SER A 755 10.78 21.80 1.17
N SER A 756 9.58 21.76 0.59
CA SER A 756 8.35 21.34 1.26
C SER A 756 7.30 20.82 0.26
N LYS A 757 6.23 20.18 0.78
CA LYS A 757 5.13 19.66 -0.05
C LYS A 757 4.34 20.76 -0.74
N GLU A 758 4.32 21.96 -0.16
CA GLU A 758 3.65 23.14 -0.70
C GLU A 758 4.36 23.69 -1.95
N GLU A 759 5.66 23.42 -2.11
CA GLU A 759 6.43 23.81 -3.29
C GLU A 759 6.27 22.81 -4.46
N ILE A 760 5.72 21.63 -4.22
CA ILE A 760 5.46 20.63 -5.26
C ILE A 760 4.38 21.15 -6.21
N LYS A 761 4.73 21.32 -7.49
CA LYS A 761 3.78 21.68 -8.54
C LYS A 761 3.09 20.43 -9.05
N PRO A 762 1.75 20.43 -9.10
CA PRO A 762 0.99 19.30 -9.61
C PRO A 762 1.33 19.04 -11.07
N ARG A 763 1.37 17.76 -11.46
CA ARG A 763 1.51 17.32 -12.85
C ARG A 763 0.52 16.23 -13.20
N MET A 764 0.01 16.32 -14.43
CA MET A 764 -0.75 15.23 -15.06
C MET A 764 0.20 14.31 -15.82
N PRO A 765 0.13 12.98 -15.64
CA PRO A 765 0.95 12.04 -16.38
C PRO A 765 0.71 12.19 -17.89
N TRP A 766 1.75 11.99 -18.70
CA TRP A 766 1.75 12.05 -20.17
C TRP A 766 1.53 13.43 -20.79
N LEU A 767 0.95 14.37 -20.06
CA LEU A 767 0.59 15.71 -20.53
C LEU A 767 1.52 16.81 -20.02
N MET A 768 2.15 16.60 -18.86
CA MET A 768 3.00 17.59 -18.18
C MET A 768 4.34 16.97 -17.81
N GLU A 769 5.19 16.68 -18.81
CA GLU A 769 6.54 16.11 -18.62
C GLU A 769 7.62 17.19 -18.44
N PRO A 770 8.86 16.83 -18.02
CA PRO A 770 9.96 17.79 -17.94
C PRO A 770 10.14 18.55 -19.26
N ASP A 771 10.18 19.89 -19.20
CA ASP A 771 10.41 20.73 -20.39
C ASP A 771 11.91 20.80 -20.69
N CYS A 772 12.35 20.41 -21.89
CA CYS A 772 13.77 20.48 -22.26
C CYS A 772 14.36 21.90 -22.11
N ARG A 773 13.53 22.95 -22.20
CA ARG A 773 13.95 24.34 -22.01
C ARG A 773 14.31 24.70 -20.58
N SER A 774 14.00 23.86 -19.58
CA SER A 774 14.44 24.11 -18.21
C SER A 774 15.97 24.07 -18.08
N CYS A 775 16.62 23.27 -18.92
CA CYS A 775 18.07 23.12 -18.96
C CYS A 775 18.68 23.68 -20.25
N HIS A 776 17.90 23.72 -21.34
CA HIS A 776 18.25 24.34 -22.62
C HIS A 776 17.44 25.63 -22.84
N THR A 777 17.56 26.58 -21.91
CA THR A 777 16.96 27.91 -22.09
C THR A 777 17.49 28.50 -23.39
N ASN A 778 16.64 29.14 -24.20
CA ASN A 778 17.03 29.66 -25.53
C ASN A 778 17.72 28.65 -26.49
N TYR A 779 17.59 27.33 -26.23
CA TYR A 779 18.29 26.27 -26.97
C TYR A 779 19.82 26.28 -26.82
N SER A 780 20.34 26.82 -25.69
CA SER A 780 21.74 26.73 -25.26
C SER A 780 21.84 26.18 -23.83
N ILE A 781 22.78 25.29 -23.57
CA ILE A 781 23.15 24.93 -22.18
C ILE A 781 24.34 25.75 -21.68
N PHE A 782 25.18 26.24 -22.59
CA PHE A 782 26.45 26.91 -22.28
C PHE A 782 26.29 28.38 -21.92
N GLU A 783 25.28 29.05 -22.48
CA GLU A 783 25.01 30.47 -22.21
C GLU A 783 24.11 30.69 -21.00
N ASP A 784 23.21 29.73 -20.72
CA ASP A 784 22.11 29.93 -19.76
C ASP A 784 22.33 29.29 -18.39
N GLY A 785 23.35 28.42 -18.25
CA GLY A 785 23.67 27.70 -17.02
C GLY A 785 22.73 26.52 -16.73
N PHE A 786 23.29 25.42 -16.22
CA PHE A 786 22.53 24.26 -15.80
C PHE A 786 22.14 24.40 -14.32
N SER A 787 20.83 24.49 -14.03
CA SER A 787 20.30 24.58 -12.66
C SER A 787 20.48 23.30 -11.83
N GLY A 788 20.97 22.21 -12.43
CA GLY A 788 21.10 20.91 -11.77
C GLY A 788 19.88 19.99 -11.91
N THR A 789 18.71 20.53 -12.32
CA THR A 789 17.47 19.73 -12.41
C THR A 789 16.38 20.40 -13.26
N ALA A 790 15.55 19.58 -13.92
CA ALA A 790 14.29 19.94 -14.56
C ALA A 790 13.06 19.57 -13.69
N PHE A 791 13.26 19.01 -12.51
CA PHE A 791 12.19 18.68 -11.60
C PHE A 791 11.35 19.93 -11.27
N ASN A 792 10.03 19.75 -11.19
CA ASN A 792 9.08 20.82 -10.87
C ASN A 792 8.98 21.91 -11.96
N LEU A 793 9.50 21.65 -13.16
CA LEU A 793 9.48 22.52 -14.34
C LEU A 793 8.83 21.76 -15.51
N TRP A 794 7.50 21.70 -15.47
CA TRP A 794 6.71 20.95 -16.42
C TRP A 794 6.43 21.74 -17.70
N ALA A 795 6.38 21.04 -18.83
CA ALA A 795 5.83 21.59 -20.05
C ALA A 795 4.38 22.05 -19.79
N PRO A 796 3.96 23.23 -20.31
CA PRO A 796 2.63 23.80 -20.03
C PRO A 796 1.46 23.00 -20.63
N GLY A 797 1.74 21.95 -21.42
CA GLY A 797 0.75 21.04 -21.99
C GLY A 797 1.34 20.14 -23.06
N LYS A 798 0.49 19.28 -23.66
CA LYS A 798 0.88 18.27 -24.65
C LYS A 798 1.68 18.84 -25.84
N GLU A 799 1.23 19.96 -26.41
CA GLU A 799 1.89 20.59 -27.57
C GLU A 799 3.29 21.14 -27.27
N ALA A 800 3.59 21.40 -25.99
CA ALA A 800 4.89 21.87 -25.57
C ALA A 800 5.87 20.74 -25.25
N LEU A 801 5.44 19.48 -25.26
CA LEU A 801 6.30 18.33 -25.04
C LEU A 801 7.34 18.22 -26.15
N TYR A 802 8.56 17.80 -25.81
CA TYR A 802 9.65 17.62 -26.77
C TYR A 802 9.22 16.78 -27.99
N ARG A 803 8.49 15.68 -27.78
CA ARG A 803 8.01 14.79 -28.86
C ARG A 803 6.97 15.41 -29.80
N MET A 804 6.32 16.50 -29.39
CA MET A 804 5.29 17.20 -30.17
C MET A 804 5.78 18.55 -30.70
N ARG A 805 6.95 19.02 -30.26
CA ARG A 805 7.42 20.38 -30.52
C ARG A 805 8.13 20.46 -31.87
N THR A 806 7.93 21.57 -32.56
CA THR A 806 8.72 21.98 -33.73
C THR A 806 9.68 23.11 -33.40
N ASP A 807 10.69 23.28 -34.25
CA ASP A 807 11.44 24.53 -34.33
C ASP A 807 10.65 25.67 -35.02
N ASN A 808 11.32 26.78 -35.32
CA ASN A 808 10.74 27.95 -35.96
C ASN A 808 10.39 27.77 -37.45
N HIS A 809 10.76 26.63 -38.06
CA HIS A 809 10.54 26.31 -39.47
C HIS A 809 9.66 25.07 -39.68
N GLY A 810 9.10 24.51 -38.61
CA GLY A 810 8.18 23.37 -38.68
C GLY A 810 8.85 21.99 -38.71
N VAL A 811 10.16 21.92 -38.42
CA VAL A 811 10.86 20.64 -38.24
C VAL A 811 10.60 20.13 -36.83
N MET A 812 10.14 18.89 -36.70
CA MET A 812 9.92 18.27 -35.40
C MET A 812 11.25 18.11 -34.68
N CYS A 813 11.31 18.46 -33.39
CA CYS A 813 12.55 18.35 -32.62
C CYS A 813 13.08 16.90 -32.63
N SER A 814 12.20 15.91 -32.49
CA SER A 814 12.56 14.48 -32.54
C SER A 814 13.06 14.00 -33.90
N ALA A 815 12.71 14.67 -35.01
CA ALA A 815 13.25 14.33 -36.33
C ALA A 815 14.76 14.60 -36.40
N CYS A 816 15.20 15.73 -35.83
CA CYS A 816 16.61 16.12 -35.83
C CYS A 816 17.42 15.52 -34.67
N HIS A 817 16.78 15.33 -33.51
CA HIS A 817 17.46 14.95 -32.27
C HIS A 817 17.24 13.49 -31.84
N GLY A 818 16.28 12.77 -32.43
CA GLY A 818 15.89 11.42 -32.01
C GLY A 818 14.78 11.41 -30.95
N SER A 819 14.31 10.23 -30.57
CA SER A 819 13.24 10.05 -29.59
C SER A 819 13.69 10.46 -28.17
N THR A 820 12.72 10.74 -27.28
CA THR A 820 13.02 10.95 -25.85
C THR A 820 13.82 9.76 -25.30
N HIS A 821 14.75 9.97 -24.36
CA HIS A 821 15.61 8.91 -23.79
C HIS A 821 16.58 8.20 -24.77
N ALA A 822 16.50 8.49 -26.07
CA ALA A 822 17.31 7.91 -27.14
C ALA A 822 17.82 8.99 -28.12
N ILE A 823 18.07 10.19 -27.60
CA ILE A 823 18.59 11.31 -28.41
C ILE A 823 19.92 10.94 -29.07
N TYR A 824 20.12 11.33 -30.33
CA TYR A 824 21.25 10.92 -31.17
C TYR A 824 22.62 11.16 -30.53
N GLY A 825 23.58 10.30 -30.89
CA GLY A 825 24.71 9.97 -30.02
C GLY A 825 24.32 8.96 -28.95
N ALA A 826 23.25 8.19 -29.21
CA ALA A 826 22.78 7.13 -28.33
C ALA A 826 23.68 5.89 -28.45
N ILE A 827 23.88 5.18 -27.35
CA ILE A 827 24.68 3.94 -27.32
C ILE A 827 23.74 2.76 -27.07
N ASN A 828 23.63 1.86 -28.04
CA ASN A 828 22.71 0.73 -27.94
C ASN A 828 23.44 -0.61 -27.72
N LYS A 829 23.02 -1.34 -26.69
CA LYS A 829 23.57 -2.65 -26.29
C LYS A 829 23.41 -3.73 -27.37
N PHE A 830 22.45 -3.57 -28.29
CA PHE A 830 22.14 -4.51 -29.37
C PHE A 830 22.78 -4.11 -30.71
N GLY A 831 23.75 -3.19 -30.66
CA GLY A 831 24.51 -2.67 -31.78
C GLY A 831 24.76 -1.18 -31.60
N LEU A 832 26.02 -0.78 -31.43
CA LEU A 832 26.44 0.56 -31.00
C LEU A 832 25.65 1.72 -31.65
N HIS A 833 25.47 1.66 -32.97
CA HIS A 833 24.81 2.72 -33.74
C HIS A 833 23.39 2.38 -34.22
N ARG A 834 22.71 1.42 -33.59
CA ARG A 834 21.35 0.99 -33.97
C ARG A 834 20.36 2.16 -33.99
N ASP A 835 20.44 3.06 -33.01
CA ASP A 835 19.64 4.29 -32.95
C ASP A 835 20.16 5.42 -33.87
N ASN A 836 21.41 5.35 -34.34
CA ASN A 836 22.08 6.43 -35.06
C ASN A 836 22.11 6.21 -36.59
N GLN A 837 21.29 5.31 -37.15
CA GLN A 837 21.29 4.99 -38.58
C GLN A 837 21.09 6.22 -39.49
N GLN A 838 20.15 7.09 -39.16
CA GLN A 838 19.88 8.31 -39.93
C GLN A 838 21.02 9.34 -39.88
N PRO A 839 21.55 9.70 -38.69
CA PRO A 839 22.76 10.52 -38.62
C PRO A 839 23.94 9.94 -39.44
N LEU A 840 24.18 8.63 -39.36
CA LEU A 840 25.22 8.00 -40.15
C LEU A 840 24.92 8.04 -41.65
N GLN A 841 23.68 7.78 -42.05
CA GLN A 841 23.23 7.87 -43.45
C GLN A 841 23.46 9.27 -44.04
N TYR A 842 23.01 10.31 -43.34
CA TYR A 842 22.91 11.64 -43.94
C TYR A 842 24.15 12.52 -43.76
N GLN A 843 24.88 12.37 -42.65
CA GLN A 843 26.02 13.23 -42.32
C GLN A 843 27.29 12.45 -41.93
N GLY A 844 27.25 11.11 -42.00
CA GLY A 844 28.42 10.27 -41.72
C GLY A 844 28.86 10.25 -40.25
N MET A 845 28.05 10.77 -39.32
CA MET A 845 28.41 10.85 -37.90
C MET A 845 27.20 10.66 -36.98
N ALA A 846 27.41 9.94 -35.87
CA ALA A 846 26.38 9.61 -34.89
C ALA A 846 26.07 10.78 -33.93
N GLY A 847 25.37 11.80 -34.43
CA GLY A 847 24.95 12.97 -33.66
C GLY A 847 23.66 13.61 -34.18
N THR A 848 23.18 14.65 -33.52
CA THR A 848 22.03 15.44 -33.98
C THR A 848 22.21 15.89 -35.43
N ILE A 849 21.14 15.82 -36.24
CA ILE A 849 21.17 16.24 -37.64
C ILE A 849 21.56 17.72 -37.75
N GLY A 850 22.55 18.01 -38.59
CA GLY A 850 23.06 19.36 -38.81
C GLY A 850 24.11 19.82 -37.78
N THR A 851 24.56 18.95 -36.86
CA THR A 851 25.69 19.28 -35.99
C THR A 851 27.00 19.35 -36.79
N HIS A 852 28.01 20.08 -36.31
CA HIS A 852 29.32 20.21 -36.98
C HIS A 852 29.21 20.73 -38.43
N GLU A 853 28.42 21.77 -38.64
CA GLU A 853 28.26 22.44 -39.94
C GLU A 853 27.65 21.56 -41.05
N GLN A 854 27.04 20.43 -40.68
CA GLN A 854 26.36 19.50 -41.60
C GLN A 854 24.97 19.98 -42.02
N CYS A 855 24.75 21.30 -42.11
CA CYS A 855 23.50 21.86 -42.65
C CYS A 855 23.25 21.42 -44.10
N ALA A 856 24.31 21.01 -44.81
CA ALA A 856 24.29 20.46 -46.17
C ALA A 856 23.41 19.21 -46.34
N VAL A 857 23.04 18.54 -45.24
CA VAL A 857 22.05 17.45 -45.25
C VAL A 857 20.77 17.91 -45.95
N CYS A 858 20.20 19.05 -45.53
CA CYS A 858 18.97 19.59 -46.12
C CYS A 858 19.26 20.76 -47.09
N HIS A 859 20.22 21.61 -46.76
CA HIS A 859 20.49 22.85 -47.50
C HIS A 859 21.48 22.62 -48.64
N THR A 860 21.20 23.13 -49.84
CA THR A 860 22.14 23.03 -50.98
C THR A 860 23.15 24.19 -51.04
N HIS A 861 23.15 25.09 -50.06
CA HIS A 861 24.12 26.15 -49.89
C HIS A 861 24.63 26.20 -48.45
N GLU A 862 25.83 26.74 -48.29
CA GLU A 862 26.43 26.97 -46.98
C GLU A 862 25.57 27.94 -46.16
N MET A 863 25.25 27.53 -44.93
CA MET A 863 24.44 28.33 -44.00
C MET A 863 25.36 29.12 -43.07
N ILE A 864 25.21 30.45 -43.06
CA ILE A 864 25.99 31.37 -42.22
C ILE A 864 25.17 32.02 -41.09
N THR A 865 23.87 31.71 -41.01
CA THR A 865 22.94 32.26 -40.00
C THR A 865 22.02 31.18 -39.43
N ASN A 866 21.76 31.24 -38.13
CA ASN A 866 20.88 30.30 -37.43
C ASN A 866 19.39 30.60 -37.74
N GLY A 867 18.73 29.75 -38.53
CA GLY A 867 17.29 29.86 -38.83
C GLY A 867 16.38 29.07 -37.89
N HIS A 868 16.74 27.83 -37.57
CA HIS A 868 15.92 26.92 -36.76
C HIS A 868 15.93 27.29 -35.27
N HIS A 869 17.11 27.37 -34.65
CA HIS A 869 17.32 27.97 -33.34
C HIS A 869 18.80 28.37 -33.16
N ARG A 870 19.12 29.07 -32.06
CA ARG A 870 20.51 29.47 -31.73
C ARG A 870 21.42 28.24 -31.58
N ASN A 871 22.73 28.44 -31.75
CA ASN A 871 23.77 27.41 -31.57
C ASN A 871 23.73 26.24 -32.58
N MET A 872 23.38 26.48 -33.83
CA MET A 872 23.54 25.46 -34.89
C MET A 872 24.80 25.69 -35.73
N ILE A 873 25.18 26.96 -35.95
CA ILE A 873 26.36 27.36 -36.73
C ILE A 873 27.42 27.94 -35.78
N ASN A 874 28.70 27.71 -36.08
CA ASN A 874 29.87 28.22 -35.35
C ASN A 874 29.88 27.87 -33.85
N ARG A 875 29.64 26.60 -33.48
CA ARG A 875 29.74 26.16 -32.08
C ARG A 875 31.20 26.26 -31.61
N GLU A 876 31.46 27.06 -30.57
CA GLU A 876 32.80 27.14 -29.94
C GLU A 876 33.22 25.80 -29.29
N PHE A 877 32.24 24.98 -28.89
CA PHE A 877 32.46 23.63 -28.35
C PHE A 877 31.78 22.59 -29.26
N PRO A 878 32.54 21.73 -29.96
CA PRO A 878 31.95 20.67 -30.76
C PRO A 878 31.11 19.73 -29.89
N ALA A 879 29.95 19.30 -30.39
CA ALA A 879 29.24 18.20 -29.77
C ALA A 879 30.16 16.96 -29.88
N ALA A 880 30.58 16.37 -28.76
CA ALA A 880 31.31 15.09 -28.75
C ALA A 880 30.63 14.09 -29.71
N ILE A 881 31.44 13.43 -30.53
CA ILE A 881 31.00 12.48 -31.53
C ILE A 881 31.14 11.10 -30.90
N VAL A 882 30.13 10.23 -31.06
CA VAL A 882 30.36 8.80 -30.83
C VAL A 882 31.14 8.32 -32.06
N GLU A 883 32.45 8.13 -31.89
CA GLU A 883 33.37 7.65 -32.95
C GLU A 883 33.02 6.25 -33.43
#